data_AF-A0A1M5NUA1-F1
#
_entry.id   AF-A0A1M5NUA1-F1
#
_cell.length_a   1.000
_cell.length_b   1.000
_cell.length_c   1.000
_cell.angle_alpha   90.00
_cell.angle_beta   90.00
_cell.angle_gamma   90.00
#
_symmetry.space_group_name_H-M   'P 1'
#
loop_
_entity.id
_entity.type
_entity.pdbx_description
1 polymer ?
#
loop_
_entity_poly.entity_id
_entity_poly.type
_entity_poly.pdbx_seq_one_letter_code
_entity_poly.pdbx_strand_id
1 'polypeptide(L)'
;MKYFSTLLFFVFFITCSAFSQGKVIKYTVSSGETINQIAQKFKVTPYDIYELNPDARSGVKPNTVLLIPAAANKNADKKETAEAKSTGNSKEIIHEVQPKETFYSIEKKYGISDEALKAANPILEKNGVQIGQKLVIPAKGAAPKNTAAAEKKTKEKGPEKYVYHEVQAKETKYSIAKQYNTTVEDLEKRNPEIVSSLPVGYRVTIKGTAPKTETAAPVSKAEEPKKTESKKTVSYMEYQVKPKETFYSLGRVFHLTQDELVALNPSLSEGVKEGMVLKVPAGYVAPAPIVAQSQPAEKAAVSTPAVIEKPAENTGGGIKIIDKVKSETVSADPEIVELTKKKGQNDRQKLVLLLPFNLAKLQTDTTGMAARLKTDKFLNMTLDFYSGAMMAIDSAKTLKLPIDVSIYDSQETKTTSNIASLIAQNKLQEADAVVGPFYQNNAESTANSLRLYNVPVISPLSKDAANPIDNLYQTVPSNDVVRNAIFDYMRAKNGNIVAVVDKKKESVINYIKQNQKGVVFAGLTETGGLDAANLKSLLLPTRLNYVVMETGNTAMIKATIKALIDSQKTCQVQLVILEPNSTLDTDEISFDNLVQLKLMYPSVTRDSDEQGAAIFKKEYKLKNKAYPNTYATRGFDVTFDTMMRLVQGKTYQETADLMTTQQVDNKFQFYKKEDGGHANKGVYILYYDSDLTLKAAN
;
A
#
# COMPACT_ATOMS: atom_id res chain seq x y z
N MET A 1 51.26 27.26 -66.22
CA MET A 1 49.93 26.81 -66.69
C MET A 1 49.21 26.13 -65.53
N LYS A 2 47.96 26.55 -65.29
CA LYS A 2 46.79 25.83 -64.72
C LYS A 2 46.90 25.14 -63.32
N TYR A 3 46.36 25.87 -62.34
CA TYR A 3 45.39 25.54 -61.27
C TYR A 3 45.26 24.11 -60.68
N PHE A 4 45.53 24.05 -59.36
CA PHE A 4 44.79 23.42 -58.24
C PHE A 4 43.58 22.47 -58.53
N SER A 5 43.55 21.31 -57.86
CA SER A 5 42.64 21.04 -56.72
C SER A 5 42.91 19.69 -56.03
N THR A 6 43.47 19.77 -54.82
CA THR A 6 43.14 19.06 -53.57
C THR A 6 42.44 17.68 -53.57
N LEU A 7 43.11 16.68 -52.98
CA LEU A 7 42.50 15.80 -51.98
C LEU A 7 43.57 15.37 -50.94
N LEU A 8 43.42 15.90 -49.72
CA LEU A 8 44.33 15.71 -48.59
C LEU A 8 43.95 14.42 -47.85
N PHE A 9 44.76 13.37 -47.94
CA PHE A 9 44.62 12.17 -47.12
C PHE A 9 45.03 12.50 -45.68
N PHE A 10 44.04 12.64 -44.78
CA PHE A 10 44.28 12.75 -43.35
C PHE A 10 44.59 11.36 -42.81
N VAL A 11 45.87 11.11 -42.50
CA VAL A 11 46.34 9.90 -41.80
C VAL A 11 45.80 9.96 -40.36
N PHE A 12 44.69 9.26 -40.12
CA PHE A 12 44.17 9.01 -38.79
C PHE A 12 45.07 7.96 -38.13
N PHE A 13 45.80 8.33 -37.08
CA PHE A 13 46.41 7.38 -36.16
C PHE A 13 45.29 6.63 -35.43
N ILE A 14 44.82 5.54 -36.03
CA ILE A 14 44.01 4.53 -35.35
C ILE A 14 44.97 3.78 -34.43
N THR A 15 45.03 4.18 -33.16
CA THR A 15 45.54 3.29 -32.12
C THR A 15 44.56 2.12 -31.98
N CYS A 16 44.79 1.06 -32.76
CA CYS A 16 44.17 -0.23 -32.55
C CYS A 16 44.64 -0.76 -31.19
N SER A 17 43.87 -0.50 -30.14
CA SER A 17 43.88 -1.38 -28.98
C SER A 17 43.31 -2.71 -29.44
N ALA A 18 44.20 -3.65 -29.78
CA ALA A 18 43.84 -5.04 -29.93
C ALA A 18 43.32 -5.54 -28.57
N PHE A 19 42.00 -5.46 -28.37
CA PHE A 19 41.34 -6.17 -27.29
C PHE A 19 41.48 -7.66 -27.55
N SER A 20 42.23 -8.33 -26.68
CA SER A 20 42.22 -9.78 -26.57
C SER A 20 40.76 -10.24 -26.41
N GLN A 21 40.22 -10.92 -27.41
CA GLN A 21 38.91 -11.56 -27.30
C GLN A 21 39.02 -12.69 -26.27
N GLY A 22 38.54 -12.43 -25.05
CA GLY A 22 38.34 -13.49 -24.06
C GLY A 22 37.45 -14.57 -24.65
N LYS A 23 37.84 -15.85 -24.52
CA LYS A 23 37.02 -16.97 -24.99
C LYS A 23 35.67 -16.93 -24.25
N VAL A 24 34.57 -16.91 -25.01
CA VAL A 24 33.21 -16.88 -24.47
C VAL A 24 32.55 -18.23 -24.73
N ILE A 25 31.88 -18.79 -23.72
CA ILE A 25 31.11 -20.03 -23.79
C ILE A 25 29.64 -19.68 -24.08
N LYS A 26 29.04 -20.29 -25.10
CA LYS A 26 27.59 -20.17 -25.35
C LYS A 26 26.85 -21.21 -24.52
N TYR A 27 25.86 -20.79 -23.74
CA TYR A 27 25.08 -21.67 -22.87
C TYR A 27 23.57 -21.46 -23.08
N THR A 28 22.83 -22.54 -23.34
CA THR A 28 21.36 -22.49 -23.49
C THR A 28 20.69 -22.76 -22.14
N VAL A 29 19.86 -21.82 -21.69
CA VAL A 29 19.17 -21.84 -20.39
C VAL A 29 18.14 -22.98 -20.34
N SER A 30 18.22 -23.83 -19.31
CA SER A 30 17.24 -24.91 -19.08
C SER A 30 15.95 -24.38 -18.43
N SER A 31 14.85 -25.13 -18.52
CA SER A 31 13.57 -24.71 -17.94
C SER A 31 13.67 -24.54 -16.41
N GLY A 32 13.41 -23.32 -15.91
CA GLY A 32 13.49 -22.97 -14.49
C GLY A 32 14.88 -22.59 -13.97
N GLU A 33 15.90 -22.55 -14.84
CA GLU A 33 17.27 -22.19 -14.46
C GLU A 33 17.45 -20.65 -14.36
N THR A 34 18.14 -20.19 -13.32
CA THR A 34 18.35 -18.75 -13.04
C THR A 34 19.78 -18.31 -13.32
N ILE A 35 20.00 -17.01 -13.54
CA ILE A 35 21.36 -16.46 -13.78
C ILE A 35 22.31 -16.78 -12.63
N ASN A 36 21.85 -16.79 -11.38
CA ASN A 36 22.69 -17.14 -10.23
C ASN A 36 23.16 -18.59 -10.26
N GLN A 37 22.30 -19.53 -10.67
CA GLN A 37 22.67 -20.94 -10.83
C GLN A 37 23.65 -21.14 -12.00
N ILE A 38 23.44 -20.41 -13.09
CA ILE A 38 24.33 -20.42 -14.26
C ILE A 38 25.71 -19.83 -13.90
N ALA A 39 25.74 -18.70 -13.19
CA ALA A 39 26.96 -18.07 -12.70
C ALA A 39 27.78 -19.02 -11.81
N GLN A 40 27.13 -19.70 -10.87
CA GLN A 40 27.76 -20.73 -10.04
C GLN A 40 28.31 -21.91 -10.86
N LYS A 41 27.52 -22.39 -11.83
CA LYS A 41 27.90 -23.50 -12.71
C LYS A 41 29.18 -23.21 -13.51
N PHE A 42 29.32 -21.97 -13.99
CA PHE A 42 30.46 -21.55 -14.80
C PHE A 42 31.56 -20.83 -13.98
N LYS A 43 31.39 -20.75 -12.65
CA LYS A 43 32.33 -20.09 -11.71
C LYS A 43 32.65 -18.65 -12.12
N VAL A 44 31.64 -17.92 -12.58
CA VAL A 44 31.68 -16.49 -12.86
C VAL A 44 30.67 -15.77 -11.98
N THR A 45 30.69 -14.44 -11.95
CA THR A 45 29.65 -13.70 -11.25
C THR A 45 28.40 -13.52 -12.14
N PRO A 46 27.20 -13.36 -11.55
CA PRO A 46 26.01 -12.93 -12.29
C PRO A 46 26.25 -11.64 -13.09
N TYR A 47 27.06 -10.74 -12.54
CA TYR A 47 27.45 -9.49 -13.16
C TYR A 47 28.26 -9.72 -14.46
N ASP A 48 29.22 -10.64 -14.45
CA ASP A 48 30.01 -10.99 -15.65
C ASP A 48 29.12 -11.55 -16.77
N ILE A 49 28.05 -12.26 -16.42
CA ILE A 49 27.04 -12.74 -17.38
C ILE A 49 26.19 -11.57 -17.89
N TYR A 50 25.81 -10.62 -17.03
CA TYR A 50 25.01 -9.45 -17.45
C TYR A 50 25.77 -8.47 -18.33
N GLU A 51 27.09 -8.37 -18.22
CA GLU A 51 27.89 -7.53 -19.11
C GLU A 51 27.85 -8.03 -20.56
N LEU A 52 27.91 -9.34 -20.76
CA LEU A 52 27.83 -9.95 -22.09
C LEU A 52 26.38 -10.19 -22.56
N ASN A 53 25.41 -10.14 -21.65
CA ASN A 53 23.98 -10.35 -21.93
C ASN A 53 23.11 -9.32 -21.17
N PRO A 54 23.06 -8.04 -21.60
CA PRO A 54 22.32 -6.99 -20.90
C PRO A 54 20.84 -7.30 -20.70
N ASP A 55 20.21 -7.97 -21.67
CA ASP A 55 18.78 -8.32 -21.64
C ASP A 55 18.43 -9.32 -20.53
N ALA A 56 19.41 -10.13 -20.09
CA ALA A 56 19.23 -11.09 -19.01
C ALA A 56 18.96 -10.43 -17.64
N ARG A 57 19.19 -9.12 -17.51
CA ARG A 57 18.86 -8.34 -16.30
C ARG A 57 17.36 -8.29 -16.01
N SER A 58 16.53 -8.46 -17.04
CA SER A 58 15.07 -8.53 -16.92
C SER A 58 14.55 -9.96 -16.67
N GLY A 59 15.46 -10.91 -16.43
CA GLY A 59 15.17 -12.34 -16.29
C GLY A 59 15.50 -13.14 -17.56
N VAL A 60 15.61 -14.47 -17.43
CA VAL A 60 15.92 -15.38 -18.55
C VAL A 60 14.81 -16.40 -18.76
N LYS A 61 14.47 -16.67 -20.01
CA LYS A 61 13.46 -17.64 -20.41
C LYS A 61 14.12 -18.98 -20.79
N PRO A 62 13.43 -20.12 -20.66
CA PRO A 62 13.94 -21.39 -21.17
C PRO A 62 14.32 -21.29 -22.65
N ASN A 63 15.39 -21.97 -23.06
CA ASN A 63 15.97 -21.94 -24.41
C ASN A 63 16.63 -20.62 -24.85
N THR A 64 16.81 -19.65 -23.95
CA THR A 64 17.62 -18.45 -24.22
C THR A 64 19.10 -18.83 -24.27
N VAL A 65 19.87 -18.32 -25.24
CA VAL A 65 21.31 -18.55 -25.33
C VAL A 65 22.06 -17.38 -24.70
N LEU A 66 22.88 -17.67 -23.69
CA LEU A 66 23.72 -16.72 -22.97
C LEU A 66 25.19 -16.86 -23.36
N LEU A 67 25.88 -15.73 -23.35
CA LEU A 67 27.32 -15.58 -23.52
C LEU A 67 28.01 -15.53 -22.15
N ILE A 68 28.81 -16.54 -21.81
CA ILE A 68 29.45 -16.67 -20.49
C ILE A 68 30.97 -16.52 -20.63
N PRO A 69 31.63 -15.64 -19.87
CA PRO A 69 33.08 -15.46 -19.98
C PRO A 69 33.84 -16.69 -19.47
N ALA A 70 34.86 -17.17 -20.20
CA ALA A 70 35.73 -18.25 -19.71
C ALA A 70 36.76 -17.69 -18.72
N ALA A 71 36.71 -18.13 -17.46
CA ALA A 71 37.55 -17.61 -16.39
C ALA A 71 39.06 -17.85 -16.65
N ALA A 72 39.86 -16.76 -16.63
CA ALA A 72 41.32 -16.79 -16.52
C ALA A 72 41.74 -16.07 -15.23
N ASN A 73 42.34 -16.82 -14.31
CA ASN A 73 42.84 -16.34 -13.02
C ASN A 73 43.81 -15.15 -13.17
N LYS A 74 43.58 -14.07 -12.41
CA LYS A 74 44.58 -13.02 -12.16
C LYS A 74 44.64 -12.70 -10.66
N ASN A 75 45.75 -13.04 -10.03
CA ASN A 75 46.28 -12.45 -8.80
C ASN A 75 47.78 -12.18 -9.03
N ALA A 76 48.24 -10.96 -8.69
CA ALA A 76 49.63 -10.42 -8.57
C ALA A 76 49.61 -8.96 -9.10
N ASP A 77 50.11 -7.88 -8.47
CA ASP A 77 51.00 -7.65 -7.33
C ASP A 77 50.78 -6.20 -6.82
N LYS A 78 50.89 -5.94 -5.51
CA LYS A 78 52.02 -5.19 -4.88
C LYS A 78 51.79 -4.97 -3.38
N LYS A 79 52.89 -4.97 -2.64
CA LYS A 79 53.09 -5.21 -1.20
C LYS A 79 53.90 -4.04 -0.61
N GLU A 80 53.80 -3.84 0.72
CA GLU A 80 54.76 -3.31 1.72
C GLU A 80 54.08 -2.36 2.73
N THR A 81 54.41 -2.25 4.04
CA THR A 81 54.93 -3.12 5.13
C THR A 81 54.88 -2.25 6.41
N ALA A 82 54.53 -2.81 7.58
CA ALA A 82 55.14 -2.47 8.89
C ALA A 82 54.58 -3.35 10.04
N GLU A 83 55.43 -4.30 10.45
CA GLU A 83 55.82 -4.73 11.81
C GLU A 83 54.84 -5.22 12.90
N ALA A 84 55.41 -6.10 13.72
CA ALA A 84 54.80 -7.16 14.49
C ALA A 84 54.73 -6.88 16.00
N LYS A 85 53.83 -7.61 16.68
CA LYS A 85 54.14 -8.22 17.99
C LYS A 85 53.33 -9.51 18.18
N SER A 86 54.07 -10.60 18.38
CA SER A 86 53.58 -11.92 18.74
C SER A 86 53.42 -12.01 20.26
N THR A 87 52.36 -12.66 20.72
CA THR A 87 52.37 -13.38 22.00
C THR A 87 51.36 -14.52 21.91
N GLY A 88 51.87 -15.75 22.09
CA GLY A 88 51.08 -16.97 22.00
C GLY A 88 50.15 -17.15 23.19
N ASN A 89 48.92 -17.60 22.89
CA ASN A 89 48.15 -18.50 23.73
C ASN A 89 47.06 -19.12 22.84
N SER A 90 47.13 -20.43 22.58
CA SER A 90 46.18 -21.16 21.73
C SER A 90 44.85 -21.32 22.46
N LYS A 91 43.99 -20.31 22.33
CA LYS A 91 42.56 -20.41 22.64
C LYS A 91 41.81 -20.60 21.33
N GLU A 92 41.05 -21.69 21.24
CA GLU A 92 40.13 -21.97 20.14
C GLU A 92 39.09 -20.83 20.06
N ILE A 93 39.10 -20.07 18.96
CA ILE A 93 38.18 -18.94 18.77
C ILE A 93 36.89 -19.50 18.16
N ILE A 94 35.78 -19.37 18.89
CA ILE A 94 34.45 -19.70 18.36
C ILE A 94 33.78 -18.40 17.91
N HIS A 95 33.45 -18.30 16.63
CA HIS A 95 32.75 -17.16 16.04
C HIS A 95 31.30 -17.53 15.75
N GLU A 96 30.35 -16.77 16.30
CA GLU A 96 28.94 -16.91 15.98
C GLU A 96 28.60 -16.00 14.79
N VAL A 97 28.12 -16.62 13.71
CA VAL A 97 27.86 -15.95 12.42
C VAL A 97 26.76 -14.90 12.59
N GLN A 98 27.12 -13.64 12.34
CA GLN A 98 26.22 -12.50 12.43
C GLN A 98 25.44 -12.27 11.12
N PRO A 99 24.30 -11.56 11.17
CA PRO A 99 23.57 -11.17 9.96
C PRO A 99 24.48 -10.41 8.98
N LYS A 100 24.41 -10.79 7.70
CA LYS A 100 25.23 -10.26 6.59
C LYS A 100 26.70 -10.72 6.56
N GLU A 101 27.16 -11.57 7.47
CA GLU A 101 28.47 -12.23 7.32
C GLU A 101 28.37 -13.42 6.32
N THR A 102 29.29 -13.44 5.36
CA THR A 102 29.48 -14.49 4.36
C THR A 102 30.80 -15.24 4.60
N PHE A 103 30.96 -16.40 3.94
CA PHE A 103 32.19 -17.20 3.93
C PHE A 103 33.46 -16.33 3.78
N TYR A 104 33.47 -15.53 2.71
CA TYR A 104 34.55 -14.61 2.38
C TYR A 104 34.76 -13.50 3.42
N SER A 105 33.68 -12.98 4.02
CA SER A 105 33.80 -11.94 5.04
C SER A 105 34.42 -12.47 6.34
N ILE A 106 34.14 -13.72 6.72
CA ILE A 106 34.70 -14.37 7.92
C ILE A 106 36.17 -14.74 7.69
N GLU A 107 36.50 -15.31 6.53
CA GLU A 107 37.89 -15.57 6.13
C GLU A 107 38.74 -14.31 6.14
N LYS A 108 38.22 -13.22 5.56
CA LYS A 108 38.90 -11.93 5.52
C LYS A 108 39.04 -11.32 6.92
N LYS A 109 38.01 -11.45 7.76
CA LYS A 109 38.01 -10.96 9.15
C LYS A 109 39.07 -11.64 10.01
N TYR A 110 39.25 -12.95 9.85
CA TYR A 110 40.21 -13.73 10.65
C TYR A 110 41.54 -14.02 9.94
N GLY A 111 41.66 -13.69 8.66
CA GLY A 111 42.86 -13.91 7.85
C GLY A 111 43.20 -15.39 7.68
N ILE A 112 42.20 -16.23 7.46
CA ILE A 112 42.29 -17.69 7.26
C ILE A 112 41.85 -18.07 5.84
N SER A 113 42.33 -19.20 5.31
CA SER A 113 41.92 -19.67 3.98
C SER A 113 40.62 -20.49 4.03
N ASP A 114 39.96 -20.58 2.87
CA ASP A 114 38.76 -21.39 2.66
C ASP A 114 38.97 -22.85 3.05
N GLU A 115 40.11 -23.41 2.67
CA GLU A 115 40.44 -24.80 3.01
C GLU A 115 40.61 -24.98 4.53
N ALA A 116 41.23 -24.02 5.23
CA ALA A 116 41.43 -24.08 6.67
C ALA A 116 40.11 -23.95 7.45
N LEU A 117 39.20 -23.06 7.01
CA LEU A 117 37.92 -22.84 7.65
C LEU A 117 36.98 -24.04 7.46
N LYS A 118 36.97 -24.65 6.27
CA LYS A 118 36.18 -25.86 5.97
C LYS A 118 36.72 -27.09 6.69
N ALA A 119 38.04 -27.24 6.76
CA ALA A 119 38.65 -28.33 7.51
C ALA A 119 38.28 -28.29 9.01
N ALA A 120 38.22 -27.08 9.59
CA ALA A 120 37.79 -26.89 10.98
C ALA A 120 36.26 -27.05 11.17
N ASN A 121 35.46 -26.90 10.11
CA ASN A 121 34.00 -26.96 10.17
C ASN A 121 33.42 -27.72 8.96
N PRO A 122 33.53 -29.07 8.92
CA PRO A 122 33.16 -29.86 7.73
C PRO A 122 31.70 -29.72 7.30
N ILE A 123 30.81 -29.28 8.20
CA ILE A 123 29.40 -28.99 7.92
C ILE A 123 29.20 -27.87 6.89
N LEU A 124 30.21 -27.01 6.73
CA LEU A 124 30.21 -25.89 5.79
C LEU A 124 30.21 -26.34 4.32
N GLU A 125 30.71 -27.54 4.02
CA GLU A 125 30.74 -28.05 2.64
C GLU A 125 29.35 -28.42 2.10
N LYS A 126 28.39 -28.73 2.99
CA LYS A 126 27.03 -29.11 2.59
C LYS A 126 26.03 -27.98 2.74
N ASN A 127 26.13 -27.19 3.80
CA ASN A 127 25.08 -26.26 4.21
C ASN A 127 25.49 -24.78 4.12
N GLY A 128 26.75 -24.49 3.80
CA GLY A 128 27.30 -23.14 3.85
C GLY A 128 27.28 -22.53 5.25
N VAL A 129 27.53 -21.21 5.32
CA VAL A 129 27.51 -20.45 6.58
C VAL A 129 26.08 -19.96 6.85
N GLN A 130 25.53 -20.32 8.01
CA GLN A 130 24.17 -19.93 8.44
C GLN A 130 24.20 -18.98 9.63
N ILE A 131 23.28 -18.02 9.67
CA ILE A 131 23.20 -17.01 10.73
C ILE A 131 22.94 -17.70 12.08
N GLY A 132 23.70 -17.31 13.12
CA GLY A 132 23.65 -17.92 14.46
C GLY A 132 24.44 -19.22 14.58
N GLN A 133 25.02 -19.73 13.50
CA GLN A 133 25.91 -20.89 13.54
C GLN A 133 27.23 -20.53 14.21
N LYS A 134 27.71 -21.39 15.10
CA LYS A 134 29.02 -21.23 15.75
C LYS A 134 30.08 -21.97 14.94
N LEU A 135 31.07 -21.23 14.44
CA LEU A 135 32.19 -21.74 13.66
C LEU A 135 33.47 -21.70 14.47
N VAL A 136 34.24 -22.77 14.39
CA VAL A 136 35.58 -22.85 14.96
C VAL A 136 36.56 -22.17 14.01
N ILE A 137 37.23 -21.13 14.47
CA ILE A 137 38.19 -20.36 13.69
C ILE A 137 39.61 -20.87 14.02
N PRO A 138 40.32 -21.52 13.07
CA PRO A 138 41.66 -22.03 13.31
C PRO A 138 42.70 -20.90 13.43
N ALA A 139 43.73 -21.11 14.23
CA ALA A 139 44.82 -20.15 14.39
C ALA A 139 45.61 -19.97 13.08
N LYS A 140 45.92 -18.71 12.76
CA LYS A 140 46.60 -18.32 11.52
C LYS A 140 47.97 -19.00 11.39
N GLY A 141 48.11 -19.92 10.43
CA GLY A 141 49.38 -20.60 10.09
C GLY A 141 49.40 -22.13 10.25
N ALA A 142 48.31 -22.78 10.63
CA ALA A 142 48.25 -24.24 10.68
C ALA A 142 48.02 -24.83 9.28
N ALA A 143 49.06 -25.39 8.67
CA ALA A 143 48.98 -26.16 7.42
C ALA A 143 48.26 -27.51 7.63
N PRO A 144 47.59 -28.07 6.61
CA PRO A 144 46.77 -29.28 6.77
C PRO A 144 47.65 -30.53 6.91
N LYS A 145 47.50 -31.26 8.03
CA LYS A 145 47.95 -32.65 8.13
C LYS A 145 46.91 -33.56 7.49
N ASN A 146 47.27 -34.10 6.35
CA ASN A 146 46.55 -35.14 5.64
C ASN A 146 46.71 -36.48 6.39
N THR A 147 45.62 -37.15 6.77
CA THR A 147 45.63 -38.61 7.00
C THR A 147 44.24 -39.20 6.75
N ALA A 148 44.28 -40.30 6.00
CA ALA A 148 43.18 -40.99 5.34
C ALA A 148 42.29 -41.84 6.27
N ALA A 149 41.19 -42.30 5.69
CA ALA A 149 40.15 -43.17 6.23
C ALA A 149 40.66 -44.50 6.82
N ALA A 150 40.00 -44.99 7.89
CA ALA A 150 39.77 -46.40 8.15
C ALA A 150 38.64 -46.62 9.17
N GLU A 151 37.93 -47.74 8.99
CA GLU A 151 36.63 -48.12 9.53
C GLU A 151 36.62 -48.68 10.98
N LYS A 152 35.39 -48.67 11.55
CA LYS A 152 34.76 -49.61 12.51
C LYS A 152 35.35 -49.76 13.94
N LYS A 153 34.48 -49.51 14.94
CA LYS A 153 33.72 -50.59 15.61
C LYS A 153 32.58 -50.07 16.51
N THR A 154 31.52 -50.88 16.48
CA THR A 154 30.26 -50.88 17.21
C THR A 154 30.42 -50.87 18.74
N LYS A 155 29.47 -50.21 19.43
CA LYS A 155 29.02 -50.62 20.77
C LYS A 155 27.48 -50.56 20.82
N GLU A 156 26.92 -51.71 21.13
CA GLU A 156 25.49 -51.96 21.35
C GLU A 156 24.90 -51.08 22.46
N LYS A 157 23.64 -50.68 22.30
CA LYS A 157 22.75 -50.30 23.41
C LYS A 157 21.44 -51.08 23.28
N GLY A 158 21.00 -51.63 24.41
CA GLY A 158 19.91 -52.60 24.56
C GLY A 158 18.50 -52.11 24.23
N PRO A 159 17.47 -52.88 24.61
CA PRO A 159 16.15 -52.85 23.97
C PRO A 159 15.44 -51.50 24.15
N GLU A 160 15.05 -50.89 23.03
CA GLU A 160 14.43 -49.56 22.99
C GLU A 160 12.94 -49.61 23.38
N LYS A 161 12.53 -48.78 24.34
CA LYS A 161 11.13 -48.66 24.81
C LYS A 161 10.40 -47.60 23.98
N TYR A 162 9.25 -47.95 23.41
CA TYR A 162 8.43 -47.07 22.57
C TYR A 162 7.19 -46.53 23.30
N VAL A 163 6.81 -45.29 23.01
CA VAL A 163 5.56 -44.64 23.43
C VAL A 163 4.79 -44.23 22.17
N TYR A 164 3.46 -44.38 22.20
CA TYR A 164 2.60 -43.99 21.10
C TYR A 164 1.81 -42.74 21.48
N HIS A 165 1.66 -41.80 20.53
CA HIS A 165 0.87 -40.58 20.67
C HIS A 165 -0.18 -40.51 19.56
N GLU A 166 -1.42 -40.22 19.91
CA GLU A 166 -2.50 -40.02 18.94
C GLU A 166 -2.67 -38.53 18.65
N VAL A 167 -2.52 -38.14 17.39
CA VAL A 167 -2.53 -36.76 16.93
C VAL A 167 -3.88 -36.11 17.22
N GLN A 168 -3.89 -35.07 18.04
CA GLN A 168 -5.08 -34.27 18.35
C GLN A 168 -5.26 -33.12 17.35
N ALA A 169 -6.48 -32.58 17.28
CA ALA A 169 -6.77 -31.45 16.41
C ALA A 169 -5.88 -30.23 16.77
N LYS A 170 -5.24 -29.64 15.75
CA LYS A 170 -4.28 -28.51 15.83
C LYS A 170 -2.87 -28.86 16.32
N GLU A 171 -2.54 -30.14 16.54
CA GLU A 171 -1.15 -30.55 16.72
C GLU A 171 -0.39 -30.56 15.40
N THR A 172 0.91 -30.30 15.47
CA THR A 172 1.85 -30.35 14.33
C THR A 172 2.99 -31.30 14.67
N LYS A 173 3.70 -31.80 13.66
CA LYS A 173 4.91 -32.64 13.87
C LYS A 173 5.90 -31.95 14.81
N TYR A 174 6.01 -30.63 14.72
CA TYR A 174 6.84 -29.81 15.59
C TYR A 174 6.35 -29.79 17.04
N SER A 175 5.04 -29.61 17.28
CA SER A 175 4.51 -29.61 18.66
C SER A 175 4.65 -30.97 19.33
N ILE A 176 4.44 -32.07 18.59
CA ILE A 176 4.63 -33.44 19.09
C ILE A 176 6.12 -33.73 19.32
N ALA A 177 6.99 -33.37 18.37
CA ALA A 177 8.44 -33.55 18.54
C ALA A 177 8.96 -32.81 19.78
N LYS A 178 8.50 -31.57 19.99
CA LYS A 178 8.83 -30.78 21.17
C LYS A 178 8.26 -31.37 22.46
N GLN A 179 7.01 -31.83 22.45
CA GLN A 179 6.36 -32.42 23.63
C GLN A 179 7.09 -33.67 24.14
N TYR A 180 7.65 -34.46 23.24
CA TYR A 180 8.39 -35.68 23.56
C TYR A 180 9.92 -35.51 23.53
N ASN A 181 10.40 -34.28 23.40
CA ASN A 181 11.83 -33.93 23.33
C ASN A 181 12.60 -34.76 22.27
N THR A 182 12.00 -34.91 21.10
CA THR A 182 12.58 -35.53 19.90
C THR A 182 12.66 -34.51 18.76
N THR A 183 13.22 -34.90 17.61
CA THR A 183 13.29 -34.04 16.43
C THR A 183 12.18 -34.40 15.44
N VAL A 184 11.78 -33.44 14.60
CA VAL A 184 10.81 -33.72 13.52
C VAL A 184 11.38 -34.78 12.56
N GLU A 185 12.68 -34.73 12.29
CA GLU A 185 13.36 -35.70 11.44
C GLU A 185 13.35 -37.12 12.04
N ASP A 186 13.57 -37.26 13.36
CA ASP A 186 13.48 -38.55 14.05
C ASP A 186 12.04 -39.07 14.11
N LEU A 187 11.06 -38.16 14.25
CA LEU A 187 9.63 -38.48 14.26
C LEU A 187 9.15 -38.94 12.87
N GLU A 188 9.59 -38.29 11.80
CA GLU A 188 9.29 -38.63 10.40
C GLU A 188 10.00 -39.91 9.95
N LYS A 189 11.27 -40.07 10.32
CA LYS A 189 12.04 -41.28 9.99
C LYS A 189 11.42 -42.54 10.58
N ARG A 190 10.72 -42.41 11.71
CA ARG A 190 10.10 -43.53 12.42
C ARG A 190 8.61 -43.71 12.11
N ASN A 191 7.99 -42.72 11.47
CA ASN A 191 6.62 -42.78 10.97
C ASN A 191 6.60 -42.22 9.54
N PRO A 192 7.18 -42.93 8.55
CA PRO A 192 7.43 -42.38 7.22
C PRO A 192 6.18 -41.83 6.53
N GLU A 193 5.01 -42.40 6.84
CA GLU A 193 3.72 -41.94 6.32
C GLU A 193 3.34 -40.52 6.75
N ILE A 194 3.86 -40.00 7.88
CA ILE A 194 3.55 -38.63 8.29
C ILE A 194 4.31 -37.58 7.48
N VAL A 195 5.37 -37.94 6.73
CA VAL A 195 6.19 -37.01 5.94
C VAL A 195 5.33 -36.13 5.03
N SER A 196 4.35 -36.75 4.35
CA SER A 196 3.44 -36.05 3.43
C SER A 196 2.35 -35.25 4.15
N SER A 197 1.78 -35.77 5.23
CA SER A 197 0.73 -35.10 6.02
C SER A 197 0.58 -35.75 7.41
N LEU A 198 0.08 -35.01 8.41
CA LEU A 198 -0.18 -35.52 9.77
C LEU A 198 -1.69 -35.47 10.08
N PRO A 199 -2.46 -36.54 9.79
CA PRO A 199 -3.91 -36.54 10.01
C PRO A 199 -4.28 -36.56 11.50
N VAL A 200 -5.38 -35.90 11.87
CA VAL A 200 -5.96 -35.98 13.22
C VAL A 200 -6.48 -37.41 13.48
N GLY A 201 -6.24 -37.94 14.67
CA GLY A 201 -6.52 -39.33 15.06
C GLY A 201 -5.43 -40.32 14.63
N TYR A 202 -4.39 -39.86 13.93
CA TYR A 202 -3.29 -40.73 13.50
C TYR A 202 -2.35 -41.05 14.66
N ARG A 203 -1.90 -42.30 14.79
CA ARG A 203 -1.06 -42.76 15.92
C ARG A 203 0.41 -42.79 15.52
N VAL A 204 1.22 -41.90 16.09
CA VAL A 204 2.66 -41.81 15.83
C VAL A 204 3.47 -42.55 16.90
N THR A 205 4.52 -43.24 16.46
CA THR A 205 5.47 -43.98 17.28
C THR A 205 6.64 -43.09 17.67
N ILE A 206 6.89 -42.96 18.97
CA ILE A 206 7.89 -42.06 19.55
C ILE A 206 8.85 -42.86 20.44
N LYS A 207 10.14 -42.49 20.42
CA LYS A 207 11.18 -43.09 21.26
C LYS A 207 11.42 -42.23 22.50
N GLY A 208 10.99 -42.67 23.68
CA GLY A 208 11.19 -41.94 24.94
C GLY A 208 10.14 -42.22 26.01
N THR A 209 10.34 -41.73 27.24
CA THR A 209 9.40 -41.84 28.38
C THR A 209 8.28 -40.80 28.34
N ALA A 210 7.12 -41.14 28.91
CA ALA A 210 5.84 -40.41 28.87
C ALA A 210 5.89 -38.90 29.25
N PRO A 211 4.96 -38.07 28.74
CA PRO A 211 5.00 -36.60 28.87
C PRO A 211 4.67 -36.10 30.29
N LYS A 212 5.30 -34.99 30.71
CA LYS A 212 4.97 -34.28 31.96
C LYS A 212 3.71 -33.43 31.79
N THR A 213 2.71 -33.70 32.62
CA THR A 213 1.44 -32.96 32.72
C THR A 213 1.55 -31.84 33.75
N GLU A 214 1.09 -30.62 33.42
CA GLU A 214 0.73 -29.61 34.42
C GLU A 214 -0.77 -29.29 34.30
N THR A 215 -1.47 -29.48 35.43
CA THR A 215 -2.91 -29.36 35.62
C THR A 215 -3.24 -28.04 36.33
N ALA A 216 -4.38 -27.42 35.99
CA ALA A 216 -4.97 -26.23 36.62
C ALA A 216 -5.59 -26.54 38.01
N ALA A 217 -5.48 -25.68 39.05
CA ALA A 217 -6.43 -24.64 39.55
C ALA A 217 -6.17 -24.42 41.09
N PRO A 218 -6.85 -23.54 41.89
CA PRO A 218 -7.26 -22.12 41.79
C PRO A 218 -6.92 -21.22 43.04
N VAL A 219 -6.99 -19.88 42.84
CA VAL A 219 -7.23 -18.64 43.68
C VAL A 219 -7.14 -18.63 45.23
N SER A 220 -6.34 -17.71 45.82
CA SER A 220 -6.75 -16.59 46.75
C SER A 220 -5.67 -16.08 47.75
N LYS A 221 -5.50 -14.73 47.75
CA LYS A 221 -5.16 -13.75 48.83
C LYS A 221 -3.79 -13.03 48.81
N ALA A 222 -3.86 -11.77 49.25
CA ALA A 222 -3.14 -10.58 48.83
C ALA A 222 -1.93 -10.17 49.68
N GLU A 223 -0.96 -9.45 49.08
CA GLU A 223 -0.28 -8.26 49.62
C GLU A 223 0.62 -7.59 48.54
N GLU A 224 0.65 -6.25 48.52
CA GLU A 224 1.50 -5.34 47.72
C GLU A 224 2.85 -5.04 48.43
N PRO A 225 3.81 -4.27 47.86
CA PRO A 225 4.28 -4.16 46.47
C PRO A 225 5.83 -4.17 46.37
N LYS A 226 6.41 -4.45 45.18
CA LYS A 226 7.68 -3.82 44.73
C LYS A 226 7.90 -4.00 43.21
N LYS A 227 8.30 -2.89 42.58
CA LYS A 227 8.57 -2.72 41.14
C LYS A 227 9.81 -3.52 40.69
N THR A 228 9.67 -4.26 39.58
CA THR A 228 10.78 -4.58 38.67
C THR A 228 10.25 -4.74 37.24
N GLU A 229 10.90 -4.05 36.30
CA GLU A 229 10.55 -3.97 34.88
C GLU A 229 10.62 -5.33 34.16
N SER A 230 9.61 -5.64 33.35
CA SER A 230 9.53 -6.86 32.53
C SER A 230 9.72 -6.55 31.04
N LYS A 231 10.67 -7.28 30.40
CA LYS A 231 10.83 -7.34 28.94
C LYS A 231 9.59 -8.02 28.33
N LYS A 232 8.88 -7.31 27.44
CA LYS A 232 7.74 -7.85 26.68
C LYS A 232 8.20 -8.93 25.69
N THR A 233 7.69 -10.14 25.82
CA THR A 233 7.74 -11.17 24.77
C THR A 233 6.76 -10.78 23.67
N VAL A 234 7.25 -10.38 22.49
CA VAL A 234 6.43 -9.96 21.35
C VAL A 234 6.09 -11.19 20.50
N SER A 235 4.80 -11.53 20.38
CA SER A 235 4.28 -12.53 19.44
C SER A 235 4.25 -11.95 18.03
N TYR A 236 4.26 -12.76 16.96
CA TYR A 236 4.22 -12.31 15.55
C TYR A 236 3.09 -13.00 14.77
N MET A 237 2.54 -12.35 13.75
CA MET A 237 1.55 -12.85 12.78
C MET A 237 1.98 -12.58 11.34
N GLU A 238 1.35 -13.28 10.39
CA GLU A 238 1.47 -13.01 8.95
C GLU A 238 0.36 -12.05 8.48
N TYR A 239 0.73 -11.03 7.71
CA TYR A 239 -0.15 -10.01 7.16
C TYR A 239 0.05 -9.87 5.66
N GLN A 240 -1.03 -10.03 4.88
CA GLN A 240 -0.96 -9.84 3.43
C GLN A 240 -1.21 -8.37 3.08
N VAL A 241 -0.26 -7.76 2.36
CA VAL A 241 -0.32 -6.39 1.85
C VAL A 241 -1.48 -6.24 0.88
N LYS A 242 -2.36 -5.28 1.16
CA LYS A 242 -3.53 -4.91 0.37
C LYS A 242 -3.16 -3.89 -0.72
N PRO A 243 -4.01 -3.70 -1.75
CA PRO A 243 -3.76 -2.70 -2.79
C PRO A 243 -3.55 -1.30 -2.20
N LYS A 244 -2.51 -0.60 -2.68
CA LYS A 244 -2.12 0.77 -2.27
C LYS A 244 -1.59 0.92 -0.84
N GLU A 245 -1.32 -0.16 -0.13
CA GLU A 245 -0.55 -0.07 1.11
C GLU A 245 0.91 0.25 0.79
N THR A 246 1.49 1.14 1.59
CA THR A 246 2.89 1.57 1.50
C THR A 246 3.61 1.22 2.80
N PHE A 247 4.91 1.47 2.86
CA PHE A 247 5.70 1.31 4.09
C PHE A 247 5.06 2.00 5.27
N TYR A 248 4.49 3.16 5.00
CA TYR A 248 3.84 3.99 5.98
C TYR A 248 2.54 3.39 6.52
N SER A 249 1.60 2.97 5.65
CA SER A 249 0.34 2.40 6.12
C SER A 249 0.59 1.15 6.97
N LEU A 250 1.61 0.37 6.62
CA LEU A 250 2.02 -0.81 7.38
C LEU A 250 2.72 -0.44 8.69
N GLY A 251 3.64 0.53 8.66
CA GLY A 251 4.32 1.03 9.86
C GLY A 251 3.34 1.57 10.90
N ARG A 252 2.29 2.28 10.46
CA ARG A 252 1.20 2.74 11.31
C ARG A 252 0.39 1.59 11.91
N VAL A 253 -0.02 0.63 11.08
CA VAL A 253 -0.85 -0.50 11.51
C VAL A 253 -0.13 -1.38 12.54
N PHE A 254 1.20 -1.51 12.43
CA PHE A 254 1.99 -2.39 13.30
C PHE A 254 2.85 -1.65 14.32
N HIS A 255 2.83 -0.32 14.32
CA HIS A 255 3.70 0.56 15.10
C HIS A 255 5.19 0.21 14.93
N LEU A 256 5.61 0.06 13.68
CA LEU A 256 6.99 -0.22 13.29
C LEU A 256 7.52 0.91 12.41
N THR A 257 8.78 1.30 12.62
CA THR A 257 9.50 2.12 11.66
C THR A 257 9.72 1.37 10.36
N GLN A 258 10.01 2.10 9.27
CA GLN A 258 10.39 1.48 7.99
C GLN A 258 11.57 0.51 8.17
N ASP A 259 12.59 0.91 8.93
CA ASP A 259 13.76 0.07 9.21
C ASP A 259 13.39 -1.20 9.99
N GLU A 260 12.51 -1.13 10.99
CA GLU A 260 12.05 -2.30 11.73
C GLU A 260 11.16 -3.21 10.86
N LEU A 261 10.31 -2.63 10.02
CA LEU A 261 9.45 -3.37 9.11
C LEU A 261 10.29 -4.09 8.03
N VAL A 262 11.33 -3.44 7.48
CA VAL A 262 12.31 -4.04 6.57
C VAL A 262 13.17 -5.09 7.29
N ALA A 263 13.55 -4.84 8.55
CA ALA A 263 14.32 -5.82 9.34
C ALA A 263 13.52 -7.11 9.58
N LEU A 264 12.21 -6.99 9.82
CA LEU A 264 11.30 -8.13 9.93
C LEU A 264 10.96 -8.76 8.57
N ASN A 265 10.99 -7.97 7.50
CA ASN A 265 10.58 -8.35 6.15
C ASN A 265 11.59 -7.85 5.11
N PRO A 266 12.75 -8.50 4.94
CA PRO A 266 13.84 -7.98 4.10
C PRO A 266 13.46 -7.75 2.64
N SER A 267 12.48 -8.48 2.10
CA SER A 267 11.96 -8.28 0.74
C SER A 267 11.31 -6.91 0.51
N LEU A 268 10.97 -6.19 1.58
CA LEU A 268 10.41 -4.85 1.47
C LEU A 268 11.42 -3.82 0.95
N SER A 269 12.73 -4.08 0.95
CA SER A 269 13.72 -3.14 0.42
C SER A 269 13.46 -2.74 -1.05
N GLU A 270 12.77 -3.58 -1.82
CA GLU A 270 12.34 -3.30 -3.19
C GLU A 270 11.03 -2.50 -3.30
N GLY A 271 10.53 -1.98 -2.18
CA GLY A 271 9.22 -1.34 -2.06
C GLY A 271 8.09 -2.33 -1.72
N VAL A 272 6.99 -1.77 -1.21
CA VAL A 272 5.79 -2.53 -0.86
C VAL A 272 5.02 -2.91 -2.13
N LYS A 273 4.76 -4.19 -2.34
CA LYS A 273 3.98 -4.70 -3.48
C LYS A 273 2.69 -5.36 -2.98
N GLU A 274 1.59 -5.11 -3.69
CA GLU A 274 0.31 -5.74 -3.43
C GLU A 274 0.45 -7.28 -3.38
N GLY A 275 -0.13 -7.90 -2.36
CA GLY A 275 -0.13 -9.35 -2.18
C GLY A 275 1.09 -9.93 -1.46
N MET A 276 2.11 -9.12 -1.13
CA MET A 276 3.22 -9.56 -0.27
C MET A 276 2.72 -10.04 1.09
N VAL A 277 3.32 -11.08 1.65
CA VAL A 277 3.01 -11.56 3.01
C VAL A 277 4.13 -11.13 3.94
N LEU A 278 3.78 -10.37 4.98
CA LEU A 278 4.70 -9.75 5.93
C LEU A 278 4.55 -10.39 7.32
N LYS A 279 5.67 -10.62 7.98
CA LYS A 279 5.77 -10.94 9.40
C LYS A 279 5.74 -9.65 10.22
N VAL A 280 4.76 -9.52 11.11
CA VAL A 280 4.49 -8.32 11.91
C VAL A 280 4.09 -8.70 13.35
N PRO A 281 4.34 -7.88 14.38
CA PRO A 281 3.97 -8.18 15.77
C PRO A 281 2.46 -8.42 15.97
N ALA A 282 2.11 -9.44 16.74
CA ALA A 282 0.75 -9.74 17.17
C ALA A 282 0.47 -9.06 18.53
N GLY A 283 -0.44 -8.08 18.56
CA GLY A 283 -0.90 -7.46 19.81
C GLY A 283 -1.29 -5.98 19.75
N TYR A 284 -1.14 -5.27 18.63
CA TYR A 284 -1.47 -3.86 18.55
C TYR A 284 -2.88 -3.62 18.00
N VAL A 285 -3.85 -3.45 18.90
CA VAL A 285 -5.12 -2.77 18.63
C VAL A 285 -5.50 -1.91 19.84
N ALA A 286 -5.63 -0.60 19.58
CA ALA A 286 -6.17 0.52 20.38
C ALA A 286 -5.32 1.13 21.52
N PRO A 287 -5.09 2.46 21.50
CA PRO A 287 -4.91 3.26 22.71
C PRO A 287 -6.26 3.75 23.29
N ALA A 288 -6.32 3.80 24.63
CA ALA A 288 -7.42 4.30 25.45
C ALA A 288 -7.32 5.84 25.70
N PRO A 289 -8.32 6.50 26.33
CA PRO A 289 -8.76 7.87 26.03
C PRO A 289 -7.92 8.98 26.68
N ILE A 290 -7.88 10.15 26.02
CA ILE A 290 -7.45 11.42 26.59
C ILE A 290 -8.69 12.20 27.07
N VAL A 291 -8.61 12.68 28.31
CA VAL A 291 -9.63 13.43 29.05
C VAL A 291 -9.94 14.76 28.36
N ALA A 292 -11.23 15.02 28.09
CA ALA A 292 -11.71 16.32 27.63
C ALA A 292 -11.73 17.33 28.79
N GLN A 293 -10.93 18.40 28.68
CA GLN A 293 -11.13 19.61 29.47
C GLN A 293 -12.28 20.41 28.87
N SER A 294 -13.21 20.81 29.73
CA SER A 294 -14.31 21.72 29.40
C SER A 294 -14.11 23.03 30.13
N GLN A 295 -14.32 24.16 29.45
CA GLN A 295 -14.74 25.47 29.97
C GLN A 295 -14.77 26.52 28.83
N PRO A 296 -15.50 27.64 28.96
CA PRO A 296 -16.92 27.75 29.26
C PRO A 296 -17.65 28.66 28.23
N ALA A 297 -18.97 28.53 28.19
CA ALA A 297 -19.86 29.46 27.47
C ALA A 297 -19.91 30.82 28.18
N GLU A 298 -19.77 31.91 27.41
CA GLU A 298 -20.08 33.26 27.84
C GLU A 298 -21.49 33.65 27.36
N LYS A 299 -22.32 34.08 28.32
CA LYS A 299 -23.66 34.61 28.12
C LYS A 299 -23.60 36.07 27.73
N ALA A 300 -24.51 36.50 26.84
CA ALA A 300 -25.04 37.85 26.87
C ALA A 300 -26.58 37.84 26.79
N ALA A 301 -27.18 38.24 27.93
CA ALA A 301 -28.50 38.85 28.13
C ALA A 301 -28.71 40.07 27.20
N VAL A 302 -29.87 40.65 26.88
CA VAL A 302 -31.29 40.67 27.30
C VAL A 302 -32.00 41.58 26.25
N SER A 303 -33.22 41.37 25.77
CA SER A 303 -34.47 41.97 26.31
C SER A 303 -35.66 41.73 25.36
N THR A 304 -36.81 41.40 25.95
CA THR A 304 -38.18 41.61 25.45
C THR A 304 -38.74 42.91 26.10
N PRO A 305 -39.74 43.63 25.54
CA PRO A 305 -41.18 43.23 25.53
C PRO A 305 -41.86 43.54 24.15
N ALA A 306 -42.89 42.87 23.63
CA ALA A 306 -44.21 42.41 24.08
C ALA A 306 -45.37 43.19 23.37
N VAL A 307 -46.24 42.39 22.74
CA VAL A 307 -47.73 42.49 22.58
C VAL A 307 -48.39 43.30 21.42
N ILE A 308 -49.46 42.67 20.86
CA ILE A 308 -50.68 43.22 20.19
C ILE A 308 -50.50 43.58 18.68
N GLU A 309 -51.27 43.18 17.66
CA GLU A 309 -52.52 42.44 17.41
C GLU A 309 -52.58 42.02 15.91
N LYS A 310 -53.46 41.07 15.56
CA LYS A 310 -53.90 40.74 14.17
C LYS A 310 -54.72 41.89 13.56
N PRO A 311 -54.77 42.07 12.22
CA PRO A 311 -55.84 41.46 11.38
C PRO A 311 -55.31 40.91 10.03
N ALA A 312 -55.79 39.76 9.56
CA ALA A 312 -56.93 39.58 8.63
C ALA A 312 -56.73 40.19 7.21
N GLU A 313 -56.42 39.28 6.28
CA GLU A 313 -56.80 39.14 4.85
C GLU A 313 -56.97 40.36 3.90
N ASN A 314 -56.14 40.28 2.84
CA ASN A 314 -56.40 40.44 1.40
C ASN A 314 -56.92 41.77 0.82
N THR A 315 -56.10 42.35 -0.09
CA THR A 315 -56.47 42.60 -1.50
C THR A 315 -55.25 43.02 -2.37
N GLY A 316 -55.07 42.33 -3.51
CA GLY A 316 -54.88 42.92 -4.86
C GLY A 316 -53.65 43.77 -5.24
N GLY A 317 -52.74 43.18 -6.04
CA GLY A 317 -52.32 43.68 -7.37
C GLY A 317 -51.33 44.85 -7.53
N GLY A 318 -50.13 44.58 -8.11
CA GLY A 318 -49.58 45.39 -9.21
C GLY A 318 -48.18 46.05 -9.09
N ILE A 319 -47.26 45.56 -9.92
CA ILE A 319 -46.12 46.22 -10.63
C ILE A 319 -44.67 46.07 -10.10
N LYS A 320 -43.82 45.89 -11.13
CA LYS A 320 -42.42 45.47 -11.37
C LYS A 320 -41.25 46.20 -10.66
N ILE A 321 -40.23 45.38 -10.32
CA ILE A 321 -38.75 45.37 -10.64
C ILE A 321 -38.05 46.76 -10.62
N ILE A 322 -36.87 46.99 -10.00
CA ILE A 322 -35.53 46.46 -10.34
C ILE A 322 -34.55 46.80 -9.19
N ASP A 323 -33.83 45.81 -8.63
CA ASP A 323 -32.36 45.77 -8.81
C ASP A 323 -31.73 44.38 -8.64
N LYS A 324 -30.76 44.12 -9.53
CA LYS A 324 -29.93 42.91 -9.65
C LYS A 324 -28.70 43.08 -8.77
N VAL A 325 -28.35 42.14 -7.89
CA VAL A 325 -26.93 41.91 -7.53
C VAL A 325 -26.66 40.44 -7.16
N LYS A 326 -25.88 39.79 -8.06
CA LYS A 326 -24.74 38.84 -7.89
C LYS A 326 -24.88 37.72 -6.83
N SER A 327 -24.70 36.44 -7.17
CA SER A 327 -23.42 35.84 -7.60
C SER A 327 -22.22 36.38 -6.85
N GLU A 328 -22.18 36.19 -5.53
CA GLU A 328 -20.92 36.24 -4.79
C GLU A 328 -20.67 34.87 -4.16
N THR A 329 -19.53 34.32 -4.57
CA THR A 329 -18.79 33.25 -3.92
C THR A 329 -18.77 33.44 -2.41
N VAL A 330 -19.53 32.63 -1.67
CA VAL A 330 -19.29 32.45 -0.24
C VAL A 330 -18.25 31.33 -0.11
N SER A 331 -17.00 31.77 -0.01
CA SER A 331 -16.05 31.11 0.88
C SER A 331 -16.62 31.22 2.29
N ALA A 332 -17.08 30.09 2.83
CA ALA A 332 -17.11 29.78 4.25
C ALA A 332 -17.46 28.30 4.34
N ASP A 333 -16.65 27.57 5.11
CA ASP A 333 -16.58 26.12 5.17
C ASP A 333 -17.95 25.44 5.23
N PRO A 334 -18.19 24.38 4.43
CA PRO A 334 -19.39 23.57 4.59
C PRO A 334 -19.31 22.85 5.94
N GLU A 335 -20.12 23.29 6.88
CA GLU A 335 -20.31 22.63 8.16
C GLU A 335 -20.67 21.15 7.90
N ILE A 336 -19.90 20.23 8.49
CA ILE A 336 -20.14 18.78 8.37
C ILE A 336 -21.43 18.49 9.14
N VAL A 337 -22.56 18.40 8.42
CA VAL A 337 -23.85 18.11 9.04
C VAL A 337 -24.00 16.60 9.19
N GLU A 338 -24.07 16.13 10.44
CA GLU A 338 -24.43 14.76 10.76
C GLU A 338 -25.94 14.56 10.48
N LEU A 339 -26.25 13.79 9.44
CA LEU A 339 -27.60 13.65 8.84
C LEU A 339 -28.62 12.88 9.71
N THR A 340 -28.34 12.65 10.99
CA THR A 340 -29.11 11.76 11.88
C THR A 340 -30.36 12.40 12.51
N LYS A 341 -30.62 13.71 12.29
CA LYS A 341 -31.79 14.40 12.85
C LYS A 341 -33.01 14.33 11.92
N LYS A 342 -33.91 13.40 12.23
CA LYS A 342 -35.21 13.17 11.58
C LYS A 342 -36.22 14.31 11.82
N LYS A 343 -36.89 14.80 10.78
CA LYS A 343 -38.36 15.02 10.77
C LYS A 343 -38.93 15.19 9.35
N GLY A 344 -39.90 14.33 9.00
CA GLY A 344 -41.06 14.70 8.16
C GLY A 344 -41.10 14.27 6.68
N GLN A 345 -41.34 12.99 6.39
CA GLN A 345 -42.40 12.56 5.44
C GLN A 345 -42.61 11.04 5.59
N ASN A 346 -43.88 10.63 5.64
CA ASN A 346 -44.30 9.26 6.00
C ASN A 346 -44.19 8.26 4.84
N ASP A 347 -43.60 8.65 3.72
CA ASP A 347 -43.52 7.82 2.51
C ASP A 347 -42.17 7.10 2.47
N ARG A 348 -42.23 5.75 2.41
CA ARG A 348 -41.03 4.93 2.27
C ARG A 348 -40.36 5.23 0.94
N GLN A 349 -39.08 5.59 1.01
CA GLN A 349 -38.25 5.89 -0.16
C GLN A 349 -37.83 4.58 -0.84
N LYS A 350 -37.89 4.50 -2.16
CA LYS A 350 -37.46 3.36 -2.97
C LYS A 350 -36.07 3.62 -3.55
N LEU A 351 -35.07 2.93 -3.02
CA LEU A 351 -33.71 2.91 -3.57
C LEU A 351 -33.50 1.67 -4.44
N VAL A 352 -32.94 1.87 -5.63
CA VAL A 352 -32.58 0.78 -6.55
C VAL A 352 -31.06 0.69 -6.68
N LEU A 353 -30.51 -0.51 -6.60
CA LEU A 353 -29.12 -0.82 -6.86
C LEU A 353 -29.02 -1.63 -8.17
N LEU A 354 -28.34 -1.07 -9.18
CA LEU A 354 -28.04 -1.73 -10.44
C LEU A 354 -26.58 -2.21 -10.41
N LEU A 355 -26.38 -3.50 -10.15
CA LEU A 355 -25.06 -4.09 -9.93
C LEU A 355 -24.75 -5.16 -10.98
N PRO A 356 -23.61 -5.11 -11.68
CA PRO A 356 -23.37 -5.98 -12.84
C PRO A 356 -22.80 -7.35 -12.46
N PHE A 357 -23.56 -8.12 -11.69
CA PHE A 357 -23.17 -9.47 -11.29
C PHE A 357 -22.97 -10.41 -12.48
N ASN A 358 -23.64 -10.16 -13.61
CA ASN A 358 -23.53 -10.96 -14.82
C ASN A 358 -23.81 -12.46 -14.55
N LEU A 359 -24.81 -12.76 -13.70
CA LEU A 359 -25.08 -14.10 -13.16
C LEU A 359 -25.41 -15.12 -14.26
N ALA A 360 -26.02 -14.69 -15.36
CA ALA A 360 -26.27 -15.55 -16.52
C ALA A 360 -24.98 -16.17 -17.09
N LYS A 361 -23.84 -15.48 -16.96
CA LYS A 361 -22.52 -15.98 -17.38
C LYS A 361 -21.90 -16.95 -16.37
N LEU A 362 -22.51 -17.15 -15.20
CA LEU A 362 -22.06 -18.03 -14.12
C LEU A 362 -22.73 -19.41 -14.13
N GLN A 363 -23.62 -19.70 -15.10
CA GLN A 363 -24.38 -20.96 -15.17
C GLN A 363 -23.54 -22.20 -15.56
N THR A 364 -22.21 -22.12 -15.52
CA THR A 364 -21.32 -23.29 -15.64
C THR A 364 -20.98 -23.82 -14.24
N ASP A 365 -20.87 -25.15 -14.12
CA ASP A 365 -20.64 -25.94 -12.90
C ASP A 365 -19.80 -25.25 -11.80
N THR A 366 -20.06 -25.59 -10.53
CA THR A 366 -19.38 -25.10 -9.31
C THR A 366 -17.85 -24.96 -9.42
N THR A 367 -17.20 -25.86 -10.16
CA THR A 367 -15.77 -25.82 -10.49
C THR A 367 -15.38 -24.60 -11.33
N GLY A 368 -16.20 -24.24 -12.33
CA GLY A 368 -16.06 -23.06 -13.17
C GLY A 368 -16.33 -21.76 -12.42
N MET A 369 -17.30 -21.74 -11.50
CA MET A 369 -17.56 -20.58 -10.64
C MET A 369 -16.35 -20.24 -9.75
N ALA A 370 -15.75 -21.26 -9.10
CA ALA A 370 -14.57 -21.05 -8.25
C ALA A 370 -13.36 -20.57 -9.05
N ALA A 371 -13.14 -21.09 -10.27
CA ALA A 371 -12.08 -20.63 -11.16
C ALA A 371 -12.32 -19.18 -11.65
N ARG A 372 -13.57 -18.81 -11.91
CA ARG A 372 -13.93 -17.47 -12.36
C ARG A 372 -13.84 -16.44 -11.26
N LEU A 373 -14.27 -16.74 -10.03
CA LEU A 373 -14.06 -15.85 -8.87
C LEU A 373 -12.57 -15.58 -8.60
N LYS A 374 -11.67 -16.48 -9.01
CA LYS A 374 -10.22 -16.24 -8.92
C LYS A 374 -9.67 -15.29 -10.00
N THR A 375 -10.36 -15.15 -11.12
CA THR A 375 -9.82 -14.50 -12.33
C THR A 375 -10.60 -13.26 -12.76
N ASP A 376 -11.89 -13.18 -12.46
CA ASP A 376 -12.80 -12.12 -12.87
C ASP A 376 -12.73 -10.94 -11.89
N LYS A 377 -11.78 -10.03 -12.14
CA LYS A 377 -11.57 -8.83 -11.32
C LYS A 377 -12.80 -7.93 -11.24
N PHE A 378 -13.58 -7.84 -12.31
CA PHE A 378 -14.75 -6.96 -12.36
C PHE A 378 -15.91 -7.54 -11.53
N LEU A 379 -16.11 -8.86 -11.60
CA LEU A 379 -17.05 -9.55 -10.72
C LEU A 379 -16.65 -9.41 -9.25
N ASN A 380 -15.38 -9.62 -8.92
CA ASN A 380 -14.90 -9.47 -7.53
C ASN A 380 -15.11 -8.04 -7.01
N MET A 381 -14.79 -7.03 -7.81
CA MET A 381 -15.07 -5.62 -7.49
C MET A 381 -16.57 -5.37 -7.25
N THR A 382 -17.44 -6.02 -8.03
CA THR A 382 -18.90 -5.93 -7.87
C THR A 382 -19.39 -6.59 -6.60
N LEU A 383 -18.85 -7.76 -6.25
CA LEU A 383 -19.16 -8.46 -5.01
C LEU A 383 -18.67 -7.70 -3.78
N ASP A 384 -17.49 -7.07 -3.86
CA ASP A 384 -16.97 -6.20 -2.80
C ASP A 384 -17.86 -4.97 -2.63
N PHE A 385 -18.21 -4.27 -3.71
CA PHE A 385 -19.14 -3.14 -3.61
C PHE A 385 -20.49 -3.57 -3.01
N TYR A 386 -21.00 -4.71 -3.45
CA TYR A 386 -22.25 -5.28 -2.93
C TYR A 386 -22.16 -5.59 -1.43
N SER A 387 -21.10 -6.22 -0.94
CA SER A 387 -20.93 -6.53 0.48
C SER A 387 -20.90 -5.26 1.34
N GLY A 388 -20.27 -4.20 0.83
CA GLY A 388 -20.30 -2.85 1.38
C GLY A 388 -21.71 -2.25 1.44
N ALA A 389 -22.42 -2.27 0.32
CA ALA A 389 -23.79 -1.79 0.23
C ALA A 389 -24.71 -2.54 1.22
N MET A 390 -24.50 -3.84 1.42
CA MET A 390 -25.28 -4.63 2.39
C MET A 390 -25.05 -4.16 3.84
N MET A 391 -23.83 -3.77 4.18
CA MET A 391 -23.56 -3.16 5.49
C MET A 391 -24.31 -1.83 5.65
N ALA A 392 -24.40 -1.02 4.59
CA ALA A 392 -25.15 0.25 4.63
C ALA A 392 -26.65 0.01 4.83
N ILE A 393 -27.22 -0.98 4.14
CA ILE A 393 -28.63 -1.36 4.28
C ILE A 393 -28.92 -1.86 5.70
N ASP A 394 -28.03 -2.67 6.27
CA ASP A 394 -28.19 -3.15 7.66
C ASP A 394 -28.11 -1.99 8.67
N SER A 395 -27.24 -1.00 8.44
CA SER A 395 -27.22 0.25 9.21
C SER A 395 -28.54 1.01 9.08
N ALA A 396 -29.06 1.19 7.86
CA ALA A 396 -30.34 1.87 7.62
C ALA A 396 -31.52 1.17 8.32
N LYS A 397 -31.55 -0.17 8.32
CA LYS A 397 -32.54 -0.97 9.06
C LYS A 397 -32.44 -0.75 10.56
N THR A 398 -31.22 -0.76 11.11
CA THR A 398 -30.97 -0.51 12.54
C THR A 398 -31.44 0.88 12.96
N LEU A 399 -31.24 1.87 12.10
CA LEU A 399 -31.70 3.26 12.27
C LEU A 399 -33.20 3.45 11.99
N LYS A 400 -33.91 2.40 11.55
CA LYS A 400 -35.32 2.42 11.17
C LYS A 400 -35.60 3.54 10.14
N LEU A 401 -34.72 3.65 9.14
CA LEU A 401 -34.94 4.56 8.01
C LEU A 401 -36.09 4.02 7.16
N PRO A 402 -37.04 4.89 6.72
CA PRO A 402 -38.17 4.48 5.90
C PRO A 402 -37.71 4.28 4.44
N ILE A 403 -36.90 3.25 4.18
CA ILE A 403 -36.33 2.98 2.85
C ILE A 403 -36.61 1.53 2.48
N ASP A 404 -37.06 1.31 1.25
CA ASP A 404 -37.11 0.03 0.55
C ASP A 404 -35.97 -0.05 -0.44
N VAL A 405 -35.23 -1.16 -0.44
CA VAL A 405 -34.07 -1.34 -1.31
C VAL A 405 -34.29 -2.53 -2.23
N SER A 406 -34.20 -2.30 -3.54
CA SER A 406 -34.27 -3.33 -4.57
C SER A 406 -32.93 -3.44 -5.30
N ILE A 407 -32.49 -4.66 -5.61
CA ILE A 407 -31.18 -4.93 -6.19
C ILE A 407 -31.36 -5.78 -7.44
N TYR A 408 -30.81 -5.32 -8.56
CA TYR A 408 -30.94 -6.00 -9.84
C TYR A 408 -29.57 -6.25 -10.47
N ASP A 409 -29.44 -7.40 -11.13
CA ASP A 409 -28.29 -7.69 -11.98
C ASP A 409 -28.41 -6.91 -13.29
N SER A 410 -27.63 -5.83 -13.42
CA SER A 410 -27.63 -4.96 -14.60
C SER A 410 -27.01 -5.61 -15.84
N GLN A 411 -26.32 -6.75 -15.69
CA GLN A 411 -25.68 -7.52 -16.77
C GLN A 411 -24.81 -6.66 -17.70
N GLU A 412 -23.96 -5.83 -17.10
CA GLU A 412 -23.20 -4.84 -17.85
C GLU A 412 -21.95 -5.41 -18.53
N THR A 413 -21.66 -4.86 -19.70
CA THR A 413 -20.33 -4.70 -20.27
C THR A 413 -20.02 -3.20 -20.38
N LYS A 414 -18.85 -2.84 -20.92
CA LYS A 414 -18.48 -1.44 -21.18
C LYS A 414 -19.47 -0.70 -22.09
N THR A 415 -20.19 -1.41 -22.95
CA THR A 415 -21.03 -0.81 -24.01
C THR A 415 -22.46 -1.33 -24.02
N THR A 416 -22.78 -2.37 -23.26
CA THR A 416 -24.12 -2.99 -23.23
C THR A 416 -24.57 -3.26 -21.80
N SER A 417 -25.88 -3.30 -21.58
CA SER A 417 -26.50 -3.68 -20.31
C SER A 417 -27.93 -4.16 -20.53
N ASN A 418 -28.52 -4.80 -19.52
CA ASN A 418 -29.94 -5.19 -19.51
C ASN A 418 -30.84 -4.12 -18.85
N ILE A 419 -30.32 -2.91 -18.61
CA ILE A 419 -30.97 -1.91 -17.77
C ILE A 419 -32.28 -1.40 -18.37
N ALA A 420 -32.35 -1.22 -19.70
CA ALA A 420 -33.59 -0.79 -20.36
C ALA A 420 -34.76 -1.77 -20.08
N SER A 421 -34.48 -3.08 -20.15
CA SER A 421 -35.46 -4.12 -19.80
C SER A 421 -35.84 -4.05 -18.32
N LEU A 422 -34.87 -3.86 -17.42
CA LEU A 422 -35.11 -3.74 -15.99
C LEU A 422 -35.98 -2.53 -15.65
N ILE A 423 -35.74 -1.38 -16.29
CA ILE A 423 -36.55 -0.17 -16.15
C ILE A 423 -38.00 -0.46 -16.50
N ALA A 424 -38.27 -1.09 -17.64
CA ALA A 424 -39.62 -1.40 -18.09
C ALA A 424 -40.32 -2.45 -17.21
N GLN A 425 -39.63 -3.53 -16.85
CA GLN A 425 -40.24 -4.68 -16.14
C GLN A 425 -40.48 -4.41 -14.65
N ASN A 426 -39.63 -3.60 -14.02
CA ASN A 426 -39.66 -3.37 -12.57
C ASN A 426 -40.13 -1.96 -12.18
N LYS A 427 -40.61 -1.18 -13.16
CA LYS A 427 -41.09 0.20 -12.97
C LYS A 427 -40.06 1.09 -12.26
N LEU A 428 -38.80 1.06 -12.71
CA LEU A 428 -37.73 1.82 -12.06
C LEU A 428 -37.91 3.35 -12.19
N GLN A 429 -38.86 3.80 -13.01
CA GLN A 429 -39.32 5.19 -13.06
C GLN A 429 -39.97 5.66 -11.76
N GLU A 430 -40.45 4.74 -10.90
CA GLU A 430 -41.02 5.04 -9.59
C GLU A 430 -39.98 5.05 -8.46
N ALA A 431 -38.69 4.84 -8.76
CA ALA A 431 -37.64 4.87 -7.75
C ALA A 431 -37.32 6.32 -7.31
N ASP A 432 -36.97 6.51 -6.03
CA ASP A 432 -36.52 7.80 -5.52
C ASP A 432 -35.02 8.03 -5.78
N ALA A 433 -34.25 6.95 -5.98
CA ALA A 433 -32.89 7.00 -6.50
C ALA A 433 -32.44 5.66 -7.08
N VAL A 434 -31.46 5.73 -7.99
CA VAL A 434 -30.75 4.58 -8.54
C VAL A 434 -29.25 4.73 -8.28
N VAL A 435 -28.64 3.76 -7.58
CA VAL A 435 -27.18 3.64 -7.44
C VAL A 435 -26.66 2.62 -8.43
N GLY A 436 -25.62 3.00 -9.17
CA GLY A 436 -25.20 2.31 -10.38
C GLY A 436 -25.90 2.89 -11.61
N PRO A 437 -25.63 2.36 -12.81
CA PRO A 437 -24.67 1.28 -13.12
C PRO A 437 -23.19 1.67 -12.98
N PHE A 438 -22.29 0.70 -13.15
CA PHE A 438 -20.86 0.88 -12.88
C PHE A 438 -20.08 1.53 -14.04
N TYR A 439 -20.45 1.23 -15.29
CA TYR A 439 -19.82 1.86 -16.46
C TYR A 439 -20.46 3.21 -16.79
N GLN A 440 -19.64 4.19 -17.14
CA GLN A 440 -20.06 5.56 -17.43
C GLN A 440 -21.16 5.63 -18.50
N ASN A 441 -20.95 4.98 -19.65
CA ASN A 441 -21.92 4.98 -20.76
C ASN A 441 -23.28 4.38 -20.36
N ASN A 442 -23.27 3.33 -19.53
CA ASN A 442 -24.49 2.74 -19.02
C ASN A 442 -25.18 3.71 -18.04
N ALA A 443 -24.41 4.44 -17.23
CA ALA A 443 -24.97 5.40 -16.28
C ALA A 443 -25.65 6.57 -16.98
N GLU A 444 -25.05 7.05 -18.06
CA GLU A 444 -25.64 8.08 -18.92
C GLU A 444 -26.92 7.60 -19.62
N SER A 445 -26.91 6.39 -20.18
CA SER A 445 -28.09 5.79 -20.80
C SER A 445 -29.24 5.61 -19.79
N THR A 446 -28.90 5.18 -18.57
CA THR A 446 -29.85 5.04 -17.46
C THR A 446 -30.41 6.40 -17.03
N ALA A 447 -29.54 7.39 -16.86
CA ALA A 447 -29.95 8.75 -16.49
C ALA A 447 -30.88 9.36 -17.53
N ASN A 448 -30.56 9.25 -18.83
CA ASN A 448 -31.43 9.71 -19.91
C ASN A 448 -32.80 9.02 -19.91
N SER A 449 -32.83 7.70 -19.68
CA SER A 449 -34.08 6.92 -19.62
C SER A 449 -34.98 7.31 -18.46
N LEU A 450 -34.39 7.77 -17.35
CA LEU A 450 -35.09 8.14 -16.13
C LEU A 450 -35.26 9.65 -15.94
N ARG A 451 -34.69 10.47 -16.83
CA ARG A 451 -34.63 11.93 -16.70
C ARG A 451 -36.00 12.58 -16.58
N LEU A 452 -36.97 12.14 -17.39
CA LEU A 452 -38.34 12.68 -17.38
C LEU A 452 -39.10 12.41 -16.07
N TYR A 453 -38.62 11.45 -15.28
CA TYR A 453 -39.20 11.07 -13.99
C TYR A 453 -38.42 11.69 -12.81
N ASN A 454 -37.40 12.50 -13.10
CA ASN A 454 -36.52 13.13 -12.10
C ASN A 454 -35.83 12.15 -11.14
N VAL A 455 -35.66 10.88 -11.54
CA VAL A 455 -34.96 9.90 -10.71
C VAL A 455 -33.45 10.15 -10.79
N PRO A 456 -32.77 10.46 -9.68
CA PRO A 456 -31.33 10.63 -9.65
C PRO A 456 -30.62 9.29 -9.90
N VAL A 457 -29.62 9.31 -10.77
CA VAL A 457 -28.72 8.19 -11.07
C VAL A 457 -27.34 8.50 -10.52
N ILE A 458 -26.91 7.72 -9.52
CA ILE A 458 -25.67 7.91 -8.78
C ILE A 458 -24.63 6.93 -9.35
N SER A 459 -23.66 7.45 -10.11
CA SER A 459 -22.56 6.66 -10.68
C SER A 459 -21.47 6.44 -9.62
N PRO A 460 -21.23 5.19 -9.15
CA PRO A 460 -20.46 4.93 -7.93
C PRO A 460 -18.94 4.85 -8.13
N LEU A 461 -18.48 4.45 -9.33
CA LEU A 461 -17.09 4.01 -9.56
C LEU A 461 -16.37 4.72 -10.72
N SER A 462 -17.11 5.31 -11.67
CA SER A 462 -16.52 5.93 -12.85
C SER A 462 -15.75 7.21 -12.51
N LYS A 463 -14.58 7.38 -13.13
CA LYS A 463 -13.77 8.61 -13.12
C LYS A 463 -13.80 9.36 -14.44
N ASP A 464 -14.44 8.78 -15.44
CA ASP A 464 -14.50 9.32 -16.79
C ASP A 464 -15.38 10.57 -16.79
N ALA A 465 -15.11 11.53 -17.68
CA ALA A 465 -15.99 12.66 -17.85
C ALA A 465 -17.37 12.18 -18.31
N ALA A 466 -18.44 12.68 -17.66
CA ALA A 466 -19.80 12.39 -18.08
C ALA A 466 -20.35 13.46 -19.01
N ASN A 467 -21.23 13.03 -19.92
CA ASN A 467 -22.15 13.91 -20.59
C ASN A 467 -23.01 14.69 -19.57
N PRO A 468 -23.36 15.95 -19.86
CA PRO A 468 -24.10 16.78 -18.92
C PRO A 468 -25.58 16.38 -18.85
N ILE A 469 -25.90 15.46 -17.93
CA ILE A 469 -27.25 14.95 -17.72
C ILE A 469 -27.70 15.36 -16.31
N ASP A 470 -28.75 16.17 -16.20
CA ASP A 470 -29.15 16.83 -14.95
C ASP A 470 -29.36 15.87 -13.76
N ASN A 471 -29.95 14.70 -14.01
CA ASN A 471 -30.18 13.69 -12.97
C ASN A 471 -29.02 12.70 -12.78
N LEU A 472 -27.86 12.91 -13.42
CA LEU A 472 -26.67 12.08 -13.24
C LEU A 472 -25.73 12.72 -12.19
N TYR A 473 -25.33 11.92 -11.20
CA TYR A 473 -24.45 12.31 -10.11
C TYR A 473 -23.19 11.44 -10.13
N GLN A 474 -22.07 12.03 -10.55
CA GLN A 474 -20.77 11.35 -10.51
C GLN A 474 -20.16 11.45 -9.12
N THR A 475 -19.99 10.32 -8.46
CA THR A 475 -19.54 10.30 -7.07
C THR A 475 -18.02 10.32 -6.92
N VAL A 476 -17.25 9.98 -7.95
CA VAL A 476 -15.78 10.02 -7.91
C VAL A 476 -15.31 11.32 -8.55
N PRO A 477 -14.53 12.15 -7.84
CA PRO A 477 -13.96 13.35 -8.46
C PRO A 477 -13.06 13.00 -9.65
N SER A 478 -13.11 13.82 -10.70
CA SER A 478 -12.21 13.68 -11.84
C SER A 478 -10.77 14.04 -11.46
N ASN A 479 -9.79 13.55 -12.22
CA ASN A 479 -8.38 13.83 -11.94
C ASN A 479 -8.07 15.34 -11.92
N ASP A 480 -8.73 16.13 -12.78
CA ASP A 480 -8.51 17.59 -12.81
C ASP A 480 -9.08 18.26 -11.57
N VAL A 481 -10.23 17.81 -11.07
CA VAL A 481 -10.78 18.29 -9.79
C VAL A 481 -9.84 17.96 -8.63
N VAL A 482 -9.27 16.75 -8.60
CA VAL A 482 -8.30 16.32 -7.57
C VAL A 482 -7.04 17.19 -7.60
N ARG A 483 -6.47 17.43 -8.80
CA ARG A 483 -5.28 18.29 -8.94
C ARG A 483 -5.59 19.75 -8.63
N ASN A 484 -6.71 20.30 -9.09
CA ASN A 484 -7.11 21.68 -8.79
C ASN A 484 -7.29 21.90 -7.28
N ALA A 485 -7.89 20.95 -6.57
CA ALA A 485 -8.17 21.06 -5.14
C ALA A 485 -6.91 21.37 -4.31
N ILE A 486 -5.77 20.75 -4.61
CA ILE A 486 -4.53 21.03 -3.86
C ILE A 486 -3.95 22.40 -4.21
N PHE A 487 -4.01 22.84 -5.48
CA PHE A 487 -3.59 24.19 -5.84
C PHE A 487 -4.46 25.27 -5.20
N ASP A 488 -5.77 25.07 -5.18
CA ASP A 488 -6.72 25.99 -4.56
C ASP A 488 -6.51 26.06 -3.05
N TYR A 489 -6.25 24.92 -2.39
CA TYR A 489 -5.87 24.88 -0.98
C TYR A 489 -4.59 25.70 -0.72
N MET A 490 -3.52 25.49 -1.49
CA MET A 490 -2.26 26.22 -1.34
C MET A 490 -2.43 27.73 -1.53
N ARG A 491 -3.26 28.14 -2.50
CA ARG A 491 -3.58 29.56 -2.74
C ARG A 491 -4.41 30.17 -1.61
N ALA A 492 -5.41 29.45 -1.11
CA ALA A 492 -6.24 29.90 0.00
C ALA A 492 -5.42 30.15 1.28
N LYS A 493 -4.32 29.41 1.46
CA LYS A 493 -3.33 29.64 2.54
C LYS A 493 -2.32 30.75 2.24
N ASN A 494 -2.53 31.52 1.17
CA ASN A 494 -1.60 32.55 0.69
C ASN A 494 -0.17 31.99 0.50
N GLY A 495 -0.05 30.75 -0.01
CA GLY A 495 1.23 30.09 -0.24
C GLY A 495 1.98 30.58 -1.49
N ASN A 496 3.31 30.54 -1.42
CA ASN A 496 4.18 30.60 -2.60
C ASN A 496 4.24 29.19 -3.22
N ILE A 497 4.03 29.06 -4.53
CA ILE A 497 3.94 27.73 -5.18
C ILE A 497 5.02 27.62 -6.25
N VAL A 498 5.96 26.69 -6.04
CA VAL A 498 7.07 26.42 -6.96
C VAL A 498 6.96 24.98 -7.46
N ALA A 499 7.03 24.77 -8.78
CA ALA A 499 6.92 23.46 -9.40
C ALA A 499 8.29 22.92 -9.80
N VAL A 500 8.66 21.76 -9.27
CA VAL A 500 9.82 20.96 -9.68
C VAL A 500 9.31 19.80 -10.52
N VAL A 501 9.39 19.93 -11.84
CA VAL A 501 8.79 18.96 -12.76
C VAL A 501 9.86 18.40 -13.69
N ASP A 502 9.92 17.08 -13.80
CA ASP A 502 10.82 16.40 -14.73
C ASP A 502 10.49 16.82 -16.17
N LYS A 503 11.54 17.05 -16.99
CA LYS A 503 11.39 17.38 -18.41
C LYS A 503 10.51 16.37 -19.16
N LYS A 504 10.50 15.10 -18.74
CA LYS A 504 9.69 14.04 -19.35
C LYS A 504 8.20 14.10 -19.01
N LYS A 505 7.78 14.90 -18.03
CA LYS A 505 6.39 15.03 -17.57
C LYS A 505 5.67 16.17 -18.31
N GLU A 506 5.73 16.16 -19.64
CA GLU A 506 5.19 17.24 -20.49
C GLU A 506 3.70 17.54 -20.23
N SER A 507 2.89 16.51 -19.99
CA SER A 507 1.47 16.67 -19.68
C SER A 507 1.23 17.49 -18.41
N VAL A 508 2.03 17.25 -17.35
CA VAL A 508 1.97 17.99 -16.09
C VAL A 508 2.46 19.42 -16.29
N ILE A 509 3.56 19.61 -17.04
CA ILE A 509 4.08 20.96 -17.37
C ILE A 509 3.01 21.78 -18.09
N ASN A 510 2.37 21.21 -19.11
CA ASN A 510 1.32 21.87 -19.87
C ASN A 510 0.10 22.17 -19.01
N TYR A 511 -0.33 21.21 -18.19
CA TYR A 511 -1.43 21.39 -17.26
C TYR A 511 -1.17 22.56 -16.28
N ILE A 512 0.00 22.61 -15.63
CA ILE A 512 0.34 23.69 -14.69
C ILE A 512 0.39 25.04 -15.41
N LYS A 513 1.03 25.12 -16.59
CA LYS A 513 1.11 26.38 -17.37
C LYS A 513 -0.26 26.91 -17.80
N GLN A 514 -1.15 26.02 -18.21
CA GLN A 514 -2.47 26.40 -18.72
C GLN A 514 -3.46 26.73 -17.59
N ASN A 515 -3.44 25.94 -16.51
CA ASN A 515 -4.49 25.97 -15.49
C ASN A 515 -4.06 26.62 -14.17
N GLN A 516 -2.75 26.63 -13.86
CA GLN A 516 -2.25 27.05 -12.55
C GLN A 516 -1.42 28.34 -12.66
N LYS A 517 -2.09 29.45 -12.94
CA LYS A 517 -1.46 30.79 -12.99
C LYS A 517 -0.76 31.11 -11.66
N GLY A 518 0.41 31.76 -11.77
CA GLY A 518 1.23 32.15 -10.63
C GLY A 518 2.15 31.05 -10.08
N VAL A 519 2.08 29.82 -10.59
CA VAL A 519 3.05 28.77 -10.25
C VAL A 519 4.35 29.00 -11.02
N VAL A 520 5.47 29.07 -10.31
CA VAL A 520 6.80 29.27 -10.92
C VAL A 520 7.51 27.93 -11.05
N PHE A 521 8.14 27.66 -12.19
CA PHE A 521 8.91 26.43 -12.38
C PHE A 521 10.34 26.61 -11.90
N ALA A 522 10.84 25.65 -11.13
CA ALA A 522 12.25 25.54 -10.80
C ALA A 522 13.06 25.15 -12.05
N GLY A 523 14.23 25.74 -12.19
CA GLY A 523 15.18 25.46 -13.25
C GLY A 523 15.71 24.02 -13.19
N LEU A 524 16.04 23.48 -14.37
CA LEU A 524 16.74 22.21 -14.51
C LEU A 524 18.14 22.46 -15.06
N THR A 525 19.10 21.63 -14.64
CA THR A 525 20.44 21.60 -15.23
C THR A 525 20.38 21.12 -16.68
N GLU A 526 21.48 21.31 -17.42
CA GLU A 526 21.59 20.81 -18.81
C GLU A 526 21.37 19.29 -18.92
N THR A 527 21.76 18.55 -17.88
CA THR A 527 21.55 17.10 -17.75
C THR A 527 20.13 16.71 -17.33
N GLY A 528 19.24 17.68 -17.13
CA GLY A 528 17.86 17.47 -16.72
C GLY A 528 17.66 17.22 -15.22
N GLY A 529 18.69 17.40 -14.39
CA GLY A 529 18.59 17.38 -12.93
C GLY A 529 18.02 18.68 -12.37
N LEU A 530 17.69 18.72 -11.08
CA LEU A 530 17.22 19.95 -10.43
C LEU A 530 18.37 20.97 -10.28
N ASP A 531 18.15 22.22 -10.68
CA ASP A 531 18.97 23.35 -10.22
C ASP A 531 18.51 23.79 -8.82
N ALA A 532 19.21 23.27 -7.80
CA ALA A 532 18.88 23.54 -6.41
C ALA A 532 19.11 25.01 -6.01
N ALA A 533 20.05 25.72 -6.65
CA ALA A 533 20.29 27.13 -6.36
C ALA A 533 19.14 27.99 -6.90
N ASN A 534 18.69 27.69 -8.12
CA ASN A 534 17.50 28.31 -8.69
C ASN A 534 16.26 28.05 -7.81
N LEU A 535 15.99 26.78 -7.43
CA LEU A 535 14.87 26.46 -6.54
C LEU A 535 14.90 27.30 -5.25
N LYS A 536 16.04 27.37 -4.56
CA LYS A 536 16.19 28.14 -3.32
C LYS A 536 15.93 29.64 -3.53
N SER A 537 16.32 30.20 -4.67
CA SER A 537 16.07 31.61 -5.00
C SER A 537 14.58 31.94 -5.23
N LEU A 538 13.76 30.94 -5.55
CA LEU A 538 12.32 31.09 -5.75
C LEU A 538 11.51 30.99 -4.44
N LEU A 539 12.15 30.61 -3.33
CA LEU A 539 11.50 30.51 -2.03
C LEU A 539 11.43 31.89 -1.35
N LEU A 540 10.31 32.14 -0.69
CA LEU A 540 10.01 33.40 -0.01
C LEU A 540 10.03 33.20 1.51
N PRO A 541 10.90 33.89 2.28
CA PRO A 541 11.01 33.71 3.74
C PRO A 541 9.73 34.06 4.51
N THR A 542 8.92 34.98 3.99
CA THR A 542 7.73 35.53 4.65
C THR A 542 6.44 34.76 4.36
N ARG A 543 6.49 33.74 3.49
CA ARG A 543 5.33 32.93 3.09
C ARG A 543 5.64 31.45 3.25
N LEU A 544 4.60 30.64 3.44
CA LEU A 544 4.74 29.20 3.31
C LEU A 544 5.00 28.85 1.85
N ASN A 545 6.07 28.09 1.60
CA ASN A 545 6.48 27.68 0.27
C ASN A 545 6.05 26.24 0.02
N TYR A 546 5.13 26.05 -0.90
CA TYR A 546 4.74 24.75 -1.39
C TYR A 546 5.56 24.39 -2.63
N VAL A 547 6.30 23.29 -2.54
CA VAL A 547 7.10 22.79 -3.66
C VAL A 547 6.43 21.56 -4.24
N VAL A 548 5.77 21.74 -5.38
CA VAL A 548 5.06 20.71 -6.13
C VAL A 548 6.07 19.91 -6.95
N MET A 549 6.33 18.68 -6.55
CA MET A 549 7.36 17.83 -7.12
C MET A 549 6.74 16.72 -7.97
N GLU A 550 6.99 16.76 -9.28
CA GLU A 550 6.44 15.82 -10.26
C GLU A 550 7.57 15.19 -11.07
N THR A 551 8.16 14.13 -10.52
CA THR A 551 9.27 13.39 -11.13
C THR A 551 9.27 11.93 -10.69
N GLY A 552 9.67 11.02 -11.58
CA GLY A 552 9.98 9.62 -11.24
C GLY A 552 11.48 9.37 -10.99
N ASN A 553 12.32 10.39 -11.15
CA ASN A 553 13.77 10.29 -11.07
C ASN A 553 14.24 10.39 -9.61
N THR A 554 14.81 9.31 -9.07
CA THR A 554 15.26 9.23 -7.68
C THR A 554 16.29 10.31 -7.31
N ALA A 555 17.21 10.65 -8.22
CA ALA A 555 18.22 11.68 -7.97
C ALA A 555 17.59 13.08 -7.87
N MET A 556 16.61 13.39 -8.72
CA MET A 556 15.86 14.65 -8.65
C MET A 556 15.03 14.74 -7.37
N ILE A 557 14.39 13.65 -6.95
CA ILE A 557 13.66 13.57 -5.68
C ILE A 557 14.59 13.87 -4.50
N LYS A 558 15.73 13.17 -4.42
CA LYS A 558 16.75 13.38 -3.38
C LYS A 558 17.27 14.82 -3.36
N ALA A 559 17.58 15.38 -4.53
CA ALA A 559 18.03 16.76 -4.66
C ALA A 559 16.97 17.76 -4.19
N THR A 560 15.70 17.54 -4.53
CA THR A 560 14.57 18.39 -4.11
C THR A 560 14.41 18.34 -2.60
N ILE A 561 14.28 17.14 -2.01
CA ILE A 561 14.16 16.95 -0.56
C ILE A 561 15.31 17.64 0.18
N LYS A 562 16.55 17.41 -0.26
CA LYS A 562 17.73 18.03 0.34
C LYS A 562 17.66 19.57 0.27
N ALA A 563 17.30 20.13 -0.89
CA ALA A 563 17.20 21.57 -1.06
C ALA A 563 16.14 22.19 -0.13
N LEU A 564 15.02 21.51 0.09
CA LEU A 564 13.97 21.97 1.00
C LEU A 564 14.41 21.90 2.47
N ILE A 565 14.99 20.78 2.90
CA ILE A 565 15.51 20.64 4.27
C ILE A 565 16.57 21.70 4.57
N ASP A 566 17.52 21.93 3.65
CA ASP A 566 18.52 22.99 3.80
C ASP A 566 17.88 24.39 3.96
N SER A 567 16.71 24.60 3.34
CA SER A 567 16.01 25.89 3.31
C SER A 567 15.12 26.14 4.53
N GLN A 568 14.76 25.10 5.31
CA GLN A 568 13.92 25.21 6.51
C GLN A 568 14.48 26.17 7.57
N LYS A 569 15.79 26.44 7.54
CA LYS A 569 16.43 27.42 8.43
C LYS A 569 16.00 28.87 8.18
N THR A 570 15.48 29.15 6.98
CA THR A 570 15.19 30.52 6.51
C THR A 570 13.77 30.69 5.98
N CYS A 571 13.15 29.60 5.54
CA CYS A 571 11.83 29.61 4.90
C CYS A 571 10.98 28.48 5.47
N GLN A 572 9.67 28.70 5.59
CA GLN A 572 8.74 27.61 5.81
C GLN A 572 8.51 26.91 4.47
N VAL A 573 8.75 25.60 4.40
CA VAL A 573 8.62 24.80 3.18
C VAL A 573 7.78 23.55 3.44
N GLN A 574 7.02 23.14 2.43
CA GLN A 574 6.25 21.92 2.43
C GLN A 574 6.37 21.24 1.06
N LEU A 575 6.63 19.93 1.07
CA LEU A 575 6.71 19.13 -0.15
C LEU A 575 5.29 18.73 -0.57
N VAL A 576 5.00 18.83 -1.87
CA VAL A 576 3.68 18.51 -2.44
C VAL A 576 3.84 17.57 -3.62
N ILE A 577 2.98 16.56 -3.73
CA ILE A 577 2.82 15.74 -4.95
C ILE A 577 1.36 15.79 -5.39
N LEU A 578 1.11 15.74 -6.69
CA LEU A 578 -0.24 15.77 -7.27
C LEU A 578 -0.86 14.37 -7.36
N GLU A 579 -0.01 13.35 -7.42
CA GLU A 579 -0.40 11.94 -7.54
C GLU A 579 0.55 11.03 -6.74
N PRO A 580 0.12 9.82 -6.34
CA PRO A 580 0.99 8.85 -5.70
C PRO A 580 2.24 8.57 -6.53
N ASN A 581 3.39 8.58 -5.86
CA ASN A 581 4.68 8.39 -6.50
C ASN A 581 5.42 7.22 -5.84
N SER A 582 5.44 6.07 -6.53
CA SER A 582 6.05 4.85 -6.01
C SER A 582 7.55 4.98 -5.73
N THR A 583 8.25 5.93 -6.35
CA THR A 583 9.67 6.17 -6.06
C THR A 583 9.87 6.69 -4.63
N LEU A 584 8.87 7.35 -4.04
CA LEU A 584 8.90 7.79 -2.64
C LEU A 584 8.81 6.64 -1.64
N ASP A 585 8.36 5.46 -2.08
CA ASP A 585 8.22 4.27 -1.24
C ASP A 585 9.48 3.37 -1.29
N THR A 586 10.56 3.82 -1.92
CA THR A 586 11.83 3.07 -2.01
C THR A 586 12.71 3.31 -0.78
N ASP A 587 13.57 2.34 -0.44
CA ASP A 587 14.57 2.47 0.63
C ASP A 587 15.57 3.61 0.39
N GLU A 588 15.72 4.02 -0.86
CA GLU A 588 16.51 5.18 -1.25
C GLU A 588 15.97 6.52 -0.74
N ILE A 589 14.67 6.63 -0.45
CA ILE A 589 14.03 7.86 0.01
C ILE A 589 13.73 7.73 1.50
N SER A 590 14.39 8.54 2.33
CA SER A 590 14.14 8.57 3.76
C SER A 590 12.74 9.09 4.07
N PHE A 591 11.93 8.26 4.71
CA PHE A 591 10.58 8.62 5.12
C PHE A 591 10.56 9.76 6.15
N ASP A 592 11.52 9.80 7.07
CA ASP A 592 11.66 10.89 8.05
C ASP A 592 11.77 12.26 7.39
N ASN A 593 12.47 12.33 6.25
CA ASN A 593 12.56 13.57 5.46
C ASN A 593 11.19 13.97 4.87
N LEU A 594 10.37 13.01 4.45
CA LEU A 594 9.03 13.29 3.92
C LEU A 594 8.10 13.79 5.03
N VAL A 595 8.19 13.23 6.23
CA VAL A 595 7.47 13.69 7.43
C VAL A 595 7.94 15.08 7.85
N GLN A 596 9.26 15.31 7.90
CA GLN A 596 9.86 16.61 8.23
C GLN A 596 9.42 17.71 7.25
N LEU A 597 9.24 17.37 5.97
CA LEU A 597 8.73 18.27 4.94
C LEU A 597 7.19 18.28 4.86
N LYS A 598 6.49 17.58 5.76
CA LYS A 598 5.04 17.42 5.79
C LYS A 598 4.46 17.11 4.42
N LEU A 599 5.01 16.10 3.74
CA LEU A 599 4.61 15.72 2.38
C LEU A 599 3.08 15.72 2.27
N MET A 600 2.56 16.53 1.35
CA MET A 600 1.14 16.77 1.15
C MET A 600 0.70 16.28 -0.22
N TYR A 601 -0.49 15.70 -0.30
CA TYR A 601 -1.05 15.19 -1.55
C TYR A 601 -2.59 15.17 -1.52
N PRO A 602 -3.25 15.33 -2.67
CA PRO A 602 -4.70 15.20 -2.74
C PRO A 602 -5.11 13.72 -2.82
N SER A 603 -6.25 13.38 -2.24
CA SER A 603 -6.81 12.02 -2.26
C SER A 603 -8.33 12.02 -2.29
N VAL A 604 -8.92 11.10 -3.05
CA VAL A 604 -10.38 10.87 -3.09
C VAL A 604 -10.87 10.05 -1.89
N THR A 605 -9.95 9.42 -1.15
CA THR A 605 -10.23 8.61 0.03
C THR A 605 -9.28 8.96 1.17
N ARG A 606 -9.73 8.78 2.40
CA ARG A 606 -8.94 8.93 3.63
C ARG A 606 -8.97 7.61 4.40
N ASP A 607 -7.88 7.26 5.09
CA ASP A 607 -7.98 6.29 6.18
C ASP A 607 -8.47 7.02 7.44
N SER A 608 -9.66 6.66 7.91
CA SER A 608 -10.30 7.31 9.06
C SER A 608 -10.10 6.50 10.34
N ASP A 609 -9.73 7.20 11.41
CA ASP A 609 -9.67 6.68 12.79
C ASP A 609 -10.95 7.00 13.58
N GLU A 610 -11.95 7.60 12.93
CA GLU A 610 -13.20 7.94 13.59
C GLU A 610 -13.93 6.68 14.06
N GLN A 611 -14.67 6.83 15.16
CA GLN A 611 -15.37 5.72 15.78
C GLN A 611 -16.31 5.00 14.80
N GLY A 612 -17.00 5.75 13.93
CA GLY A 612 -17.87 5.17 12.89
C GLY A 612 -17.10 4.28 11.91
N ALA A 613 -15.93 4.71 11.45
CA ALA A 613 -15.08 3.93 10.56
C ALA A 613 -14.52 2.67 11.24
N ALA A 614 -14.12 2.78 12.51
CA ALA A 614 -13.68 1.63 13.31
C ALA A 614 -14.80 0.59 13.52
N ILE A 615 -16.03 1.06 13.81
CA ILE A 615 -17.22 0.21 13.92
C ILE A 615 -17.49 -0.49 12.59
N PHE A 616 -17.53 0.23 11.48
CA PHE A 616 -17.73 -0.36 10.16
C PHE A 616 -16.68 -1.43 9.85
N LYS A 617 -15.39 -1.13 10.02
CA LYS A 617 -14.29 -2.08 9.77
C LYS A 617 -14.43 -3.35 10.64
N LYS A 618 -14.82 -3.20 11.90
CA LYS A 618 -15.06 -4.30 12.84
C LYS A 618 -16.25 -5.16 12.41
N GLU A 619 -17.42 -4.56 12.21
CA GLU A 619 -18.65 -5.28 11.87
C GLU A 619 -18.55 -5.95 10.49
N TYR A 620 -17.92 -5.27 9.52
CA TYR A 620 -17.63 -5.85 8.22
C TYR A 620 -16.75 -7.10 8.36
N LYS A 621 -15.70 -7.04 9.19
CA LYS A 621 -14.82 -8.21 9.44
C LYS A 621 -15.56 -9.34 10.16
N LEU A 622 -16.45 -9.04 11.10
CA LEU A 622 -17.25 -10.05 11.78
C LEU A 622 -18.16 -10.80 10.80
N LYS A 623 -18.80 -10.06 9.88
CA LYS A 623 -19.74 -10.60 8.89
C LYS A 623 -19.03 -11.34 7.74
N ASN A 624 -18.00 -10.73 7.17
CA ASN A 624 -17.36 -11.20 5.93
C ASN A 624 -16.04 -11.97 6.15
N LYS A 625 -15.57 -12.08 7.40
CA LYS A 625 -14.30 -12.73 7.79
C LYS A 625 -13.04 -12.13 7.15
N ALA A 626 -13.17 -10.96 6.55
CA ALA A 626 -12.09 -10.18 5.94
C ALA A 626 -12.29 -8.70 6.26
N TYR A 627 -11.22 -7.91 6.29
CA TYR A 627 -11.35 -6.45 6.38
C TYR A 627 -11.94 -5.89 5.08
N PRO A 628 -12.71 -4.79 5.14
CA PRO A 628 -13.20 -4.15 3.93
C PRO A 628 -12.02 -3.66 3.09
N ASN A 629 -12.11 -3.87 1.77
CA ASN A 629 -11.23 -3.23 0.81
C ASN A 629 -11.88 -1.93 0.30
N THR A 630 -11.18 -1.20 -0.57
CA THR A 630 -11.68 0.10 -1.07
C THR A 630 -13.03 0.02 -1.78
N TYR A 631 -13.35 -1.09 -2.46
CA TYR A 631 -14.64 -1.25 -3.14
C TYR A 631 -15.77 -1.56 -2.16
N ALA A 632 -15.49 -2.37 -1.14
CA ALA A 632 -16.42 -2.61 -0.04
C ALA A 632 -16.71 -1.34 0.76
N THR A 633 -15.69 -0.55 1.10
CA THR A 633 -15.93 0.74 1.75
C THR A 633 -16.70 1.69 0.83
N ARG A 634 -16.38 1.73 -0.46
CA ARG A 634 -17.11 2.56 -1.45
C ARG A 634 -18.57 2.16 -1.57
N GLY A 635 -18.87 0.86 -1.55
CA GLY A 635 -20.22 0.30 -1.54
C GLY A 635 -21.02 0.77 -0.34
N PHE A 636 -20.41 0.75 0.85
CA PHE A 636 -21.02 1.30 2.06
C PHE A 636 -21.26 2.80 1.93
N ASP A 637 -20.20 3.57 1.64
CA ASP A 637 -20.23 5.04 1.65
C ASP A 637 -21.24 5.60 0.66
N VAL A 638 -21.23 5.15 -0.60
CA VAL A 638 -22.15 5.65 -1.64
C VAL A 638 -23.61 5.29 -1.33
N THR A 639 -23.85 4.04 -0.89
CA THR A 639 -25.21 3.56 -0.62
C THR A 639 -25.78 4.25 0.62
N PHE A 640 -24.98 4.36 1.69
CA PHE A 640 -25.41 5.01 2.92
C PHE A 640 -25.62 6.50 2.73
N ASP A 641 -24.71 7.20 2.04
CA ASP A 641 -24.85 8.62 1.71
C ASP A 641 -26.14 8.90 0.92
N THR A 642 -26.41 8.07 -0.10
CA THR A 642 -27.64 8.16 -0.91
C THR A 642 -28.89 7.98 -0.05
N MET A 643 -28.92 6.95 0.80
CA MET A 643 -30.04 6.71 1.72
C MET A 643 -30.25 7.87 2.69
N MET A 644 -29.16 8.42 3.25
CA MET A 644 -29.24 9.53 4.19
C MET A 644 -29.73 10.81 3.54
N ARG A 645 -29.37 11.07 2.27
CA ARG A 645 -29.89 12.19 1.46
C ARG A 645 -31.38 12.06 1.21
N LEU A 646 -31.87 10.87 0.84
CA LEU A 646 -33.30 10.63 0.58
C LEU A 646 -34.20 10.89 1.79
N VAL A 647 -33.71 10.68 3.02
CA VAL A 647 -34.53 10.81 4.23
C VAL A 647 -34.50 12.21 4.86
N GLN A 648 -33.91 13.22 4.19
CA GLN A 648 -33.83 14.59 4.69
C GLN A 648 -35.11 15.41 4.50
N GLY A 649 -36.16 14.86 3.86
CA GLY A 649 -37.38 15.60 3.54
C GLY A 649 -37.18 16.69 2.48
N LYS A 650 -36.12 16.56 1.68
CA LYS A 650 -35.77 17.41 0.53
C LYS A 650 -35.53 16.51 -0.68
N THR A 651 -35.60 17.10 -1.88
CA THR A 651 -35.20 16.37 -3.09
C THR A 651 -33.72 15.97 -3.03
N TYR A 652 -33.36 14.91 -3.75
CA TYR A 652 -31.95 14.49 -3.81
C TYR A 652 -31.05 15.63 -4.28
N GLN A 653 -31.48 16.38 -5.30
CA GLN A 653 -30.75 17.54 -5.82
C GLN A 653 -30.51 18.60 -4.74
N GLU A 654 -31.54 19.00 -4.00
CA GLU A 654 -31.37 20.00 -2.93
C GLU A 654 -30.37 19.54 -1.86
N THR A 655 -30.41 18.26 -1.47
CA THR A 655 -29.40 17.75 -0.52
C THR A 655 -28.01 17.71 -1.14
N ALA A 656 -27.88 17.31 -2.41
CA ALA A 656 -26.63 17.27 -3.15
C ALA A 656 -25.97 18.66 -3.25
N ASP A 657 -26.77 19.68 -3.54
CA ASP A 657 -26.30 21.07 -3.71
C ASP A 657 -25.96 21.75 -2.37
N LEU A 658 -26.66 21.41 -1.29
CA LEU A 658 -26.55 22.10 0.00
C LEU A 658 -25.63 21.41 1.01
N MET A 659 -25.36 20.10 0.87
CA MET A 659 -24.72 19.30 1.92
C MET A 659 -23.41 18.67 1.45
N THR A 660 -22.34 18.97 2.19
CA THR A 660 -21.10 18.19 2.15
C THR A 660 -21.16 17.11 3.20
N THR A 661 -20.91 15.87 2.79
CA THR A 661 -20.92 14.71 3.68
C THR A 661 -19.59 13.98 3.63
N GLN A 662 -19.26 13.31 4.73
CA GLN A 662 -18.13 12.39 4.83
C GLN A 662 -18.66 11.09 5.40
N GLN A 663 -18.22 9.99 4.81
CA GLN A 663 -18.54 8.64 5.28
C GLN A 663 -17.25 7.98 5.77
N VAL A 664 -17.08 6.66 5.62
CA VAL A 664 -15.93 5.93 6.17
C VAL A 664 -14.62 6.42 5.55
N ASP A 665 -14.51 6.37 4.22
CA ASP A 665 -13.30 6.79 3.50
C ASP A 665 -13.56 7.97 2.55
N ASN A 666 -14.81 8.16 2.11
CA ASN A 666 -15.14 9.06 0.99
C ASN A 666 -15.82 10.37 1.46
N LYS A 667 -15.53 11.46 0.74
CA LYS A 667 -16.16 12.79 0.90
C LYS A 667 -17.07 13.05 -0.30
N PHE A 668 -18.29 13.53 -0.07
CA PHE A 668 -19.24 13.89 -1.10
C PHE A 668 -19.61 15.37 -0.97
N GLN A 669 -19.16 16.16 -1.94
CA GLN A 669 -19.50 17.56 -2.12
C GLN A 669 -19.89 17.71 -3.58
N PHE A 670 -21.17 17.60 -3.89
CA PHE A 670 -21.62 17.71 -5.27
C PHE A 670 -21.61 19.18 -5.71
N TYR A 671 -21.38 19.39 -6.98
CA TYR A 671 -21.62 20.66 -7.66
C TYR A 671 -22.26 20.38 -9.01
N LYS A 672 -23.16 21.27 -9.41
CA LYS A 672 -23.70 21.28 -10.75
C LYS A 672 -22.63 21.79 -11.71
N LYS A 673 -22.31 21.02 -12.76
CA LYS A 673 -21.39 21.46 -13.80
C LYS A 673 -22.05 22.54 -14.66
N GLU A 674 -21.26 23.46 -15.22
CA GLU A 674 -21.77 24.54 -16.08
C GLU A 674 -22.45 23.99 -17.35
N ASP A 675 -21.94 22.88 -17.88
CA ASP A 675 -22.50 22.21 -19.04
C ASP A 675 -23.76 21.39 -18.72
N GLY A 676 -24.01 21.08 -17.44
CA GLY A 676 -25.15 20.31 -16.92
C GLY A 676 -24.73 19.02 -16.19
N GLY A 677 -25.64 18.45 -15.41
CA GLY A 677 -25.36 17.30 -14.52
C GLY A 677 -24.52 17.64 -13.29
N HIS A 678 -24.27 16.64 -12.43
CA HIS A 678 -23.62 16.83 -11.13
C HIS A 678 -22.35 16.01 -11.02
N ALA A 679 -21.30 16.61 -10.47
CA ALA A 679 -20.03 15.96 -10.20
C ALA A 679 -19.59 16.18 -8.74
N ASN A 680 -18.83 15.25 -8.20
CA ASN A 680 -18.27 15.36 -6.87
C ASN A 680 -16.94 16.15 -6.89
N LYS A 681 -16.79 17.11 -5.98
CA LYS A 681 -15.52 17.80 -5.69
C LYS A 681 -14.98 17.53 -4.27
N GLY A 682 -15.57 16.56 -3.57
CA GLY A 682 -15.10 16.09 -2.27
C GLY A 682 -13.73 15.43 -2.39
N VAL A 683 -12.68 16.17 -2.06
CA VAL A 683 -11.28 15.74 -2.08
C VAL A 683 -10.68 16.02 -0.71
N TYR A 684 -9.87 15.09 -0.20
CA TYR A 684 -9.03 15.29 0.98
C TYR A 684 -7.65 15.80 0.56
N ILE A 685 -7.13 16.79 1.26
CA ILE A 685 -5.73 17.19 1.18
C ILE A 685 -5.05 16.56 2.38
N LEU A 686 -4.29 15.50 2.12
CA LEU A 686 -3.66 14.70 3.17
C LEU A 686 -2.21 15.13 3.34
N TYR A 687 -1.71 15.10 4.57
CA TYR A 687 -0.31 15.31 4.87
C TYR A 687 0.17 14.38 5.99
N TYR A 688 1.47 14.10 5.98
CA TYR A 688 2.14 13.37 7.05
C TYR A 688 2.47 14.31 8.21
N ASP A 689 1.97 14.01 9.40
CA ASP A 689 2.30 14.75 10.62
C ASP A 689 3.45 14.09 11.39
N SER A 690 4.03 14.81 12.36
CA SER A 690 5.22 14.37 13.12
C SER A 690 5.01 13.10 13.94
N ASP A 691 3.76 12.73 14.20
CA ASP A 691 3.36 11.50 14.88
C ASP A 691 3.23 10.30 13.92
N LEU A 692 3.64 10.47 12.65
CA LEU A 692 3.50 9.48 11.58
C LEU A 692 2.03 9.10 11.34
N THR A 693 1.10 10.02 11.62
CA THR A 693 -0.31 9.86 11.25
C THR A 693 -0.68 10.74 10.07
N LEU A 694 -1.59 10.23 9.25
CA LEU A 694 -2.05 10.89 8.04
C LEU A 694 -3.22 11.78 8.45
N LYS A 695 -3.09 13.09 8.27
CA LYS A 695 -4.12 14.05 8.66
C LYS A 695 -4.70 14.72 7.43
N ALA A 696 -5.99 15.02 7.49
CA ALA A 696 -6.66 15.85 6.50
C ALA A 696 -6.47 17.32 6.88
N ALA A 697 -6.08 18.14 5.91
CA ALA A 697 -5.89 19.58 6.07
C ALA A 697 -7.16 20.41 5.76
N ASN A 698 -8.22 19.77 5.22
CA ASN A 698 -9.44 20.40 4.69
C ASN A 698 -10.73 19.58 4.91
#